data_AF-A0A3B4Z4G4-F1
#
_entry.id   AF-A0A3B4Z4G4-F1
#
_cell.length_a   1.000
_cell.length_b   1.000
_cell.length_c   1.000
_cell.angle_alpha   90.00
_cell.angle_beta   90.00
_cell.angle_gamma   90.00
#
_symmetry.space_group_name_H-M   'P 1'
#
loop_
_entity.id
_entity.type
_entity.pdbx_description
1 polymer ?
#
loop_
_entity_poly.entity_id
_entity_poly.type
_entity_poly.pdbx_seq_one_letter_code
_entity_poly.pdbx_strand_id
1 'polypeptide(L)'
;MPEPIKKPVSAFAKKPKAQEAEEGSSVVFEAETEKPDAKVKWQCNSKDIASGGKYVITADGNKHSLAIQAITKEDANVYAVIAGGSKVKFELKVVSKPAPAEAPAEGAGESEAKPEQNPAPPAAAPTPEEPPAPAEDVQPPDTRQDLTGLFTEKPQSGEVTVGENITFVAKVNAESLLKKPTIKWFKGKWMDLASKSGKHLQLKETYDRNTKVYTFEMQIIAAKPNFAGAYRCEVASRNKFDSCNFELAVHEARAPEGLDIRAAFRRTSTDGNEDSGELDFSALLKKRAVQTSSDPDVDIWKILSSAPASEYEKIAFQHGITDLRGMLKRLKKMKKEEKKSEAFLKKLDPAYQVTKGQKIKLAVEVANEDVEVKWLKNGQEIQPTGRYIFESVGNMRYLTISNCSLADDAAYCCIVGEEKCTTELFVKEPPVTIVKNLEDQMVMKGERVELECEVSEEGANVKWEKDGVELTRDESFKYRFKKDGCKHVLIINEATKEDCGHYKVKTNGGESMAELLVQEKELEVYQSIADLTVKAKDQAVFKCEVSDENVRGTWYKNGVEVKADARINITHIGRNHKLTIDEVKPEDEGDYTFVPDGYAFNLSAKLNFLEVKIDFVPRQDPPKIHLDCMGRTAESTIVVVAGNKLRLDVPITGDPAPTVIWTKGEKVITEGDGRVHVETTKGHCIFTLEGAERQDEGIYSVVVRNPAGEDTADINVKVVDVPDPPQAPTILSMGEDSCVVHWEPPLFDGGQPVIGYVIERKKIKSFRWMRLNFDPYPKTTYEARRMIEGVAYEMRVYAVNSIGMSRHSPASQPFVPIAPTSEPIGLCVDDVSDTSIVLKWRRPERIGSAELEGYGVEYCKEGTDEWIPAMEGLTDRTSMTIKDLTTGDKLQFRVRAYNTAGPSAAATLAQPVTIREIMQRPKIWLPRNLRQTLIKKVGDTVNIVIPFQGKPRPKVTWSKDGEALSPQFASVRNSEIDTILFIRKTERKHSGQYDLQVQIENVADTSKIMLQIVDLPGPPQALKIVDVWGFNVALEWKPPKDNGNCEITGYNIQKADKKTMEWYTVYEQYRRTNCVVSDLIMGNEYVFRVFAINLVGLSQDPCETKDSVFIHKTGIAYKPPTYKEHDFSQAPKFTHPLVNRSVIAGYNATLSCSVSGIPKPKVTWYKNKMDISHEAKYRMLSKQGVLTLEIRKPCPFDGGVYMCKAVNDSGEDIVECKLEVRRKYPAATHVSSFLMTHLDSILPLLIL
;
A
#
# COMPACT_ATOMS: atom_id res chain seq x y z
N MET A 1 -38.56 18.61 35.07
CA MET A 1 -37.94 18.01 33.88
C MET A 1 -38.61 18.62 32.65
N PRO A 2 -37.87 19.02 31.60
CA PRO A 2 -38.46 19.35 30.30
C PRO A 2 -38.70 18.08 29.47
N GLU A 3 -39.72 18.09 28.60
CA GLU A 3 -39.95 17.02 27.61
C GLU A 3 -39.01 17.14 26.41
N PRO A 4 -38.74 16.04 25.67
CA PRO A 4 -37.91 16.09 24.47
C PRO A 4 -38.62 16.82 23.32
N ILE A 5 -38.03 17.91 22.85
CA ILE A 5 -38.52 18.68 21.70
C ILE A 5 -38.46 17.80 20.44
N LYS A 6 -39.63 17.48 19.87
CA LYS A 6 -39.72 16.78 18.58
C LYS A 6 -39.18 17.68 17.47
N LYS A 7 -38.19 17.18 16.71
CA LYS A 7 -37.72 17.83 15.47
C LYS A 7 -38.88 17.91 14.46
N PRO A 8 -38.97 18.97 13.63
CA PRO A 8 -39.97 19.05 12.57
C PRO A 8 -39.70 17.96 11.51
N VAL A 9 -40.76 17.28 11.06
CA VAL A 9 -40.70 16.30 9.98
C VAL A 9 -40.64 17.02 8.63
N SER A 10 -39.83 16.51 7.70
CA SER A 10 -39.68 17.06 6.34
C SER A 10 -40.91 16.71 5.50
N ALA A 11 -41.72 17.69 5.07
CA ALA A 11 -42.92 17.42 4.28
C ALA A 11 -42.67 16.79 2.89
N PHE A 12 -41.40 16.65 2.50
CA PHE A 12 -40.93 16.05 1.24
C PHE A 12 -40.12 14.77 1.51
N ALA A 13 -40.50 13.70 0.81
CA ALA A 13 -39.77 12.44 0.70
C ALA A 13 -38.68 12.51 -0.39
N LYS A 14 -38.98 13.12 -1.55
CA LYS A 14 -38.01 13.43 -2.63
C LYS A 14 -37.93 14.94 -2.82
N LYS A 15 -36.71 15.48 -2.90
CA LYS A 15 -36.45 16.91 -3.06
C LYS A 15 -35.88 17.20 -4.45
N PRO A 16 -36.29 18.30 -5.11
CA PRO A 16 -35.70 18.71 -6.38
C PRO A 16 -34.22 19.05 -6.20
N LYS A 17 -33.40 18.61 -7.16
CA LYS A 17 -31.97 18.94 -7.25
C LYS A 17 -31.78 20.15 -8.17
N ALA A 18 -30.66 20.85 -8.02
CA ALA A 18 -30.22 21.83 -9.02
C ALA A 18 -29.91 21.14 -10.37
N GLN A 19 -30.08 21.87 -11.48
CA GLN A 19 -29.83 21.37 -12.84
C GLN A 19 -29.18 22.45 -13.71
N GLU A 20 -28.39 22.02 -14.70
CA GLU A 20 -27.81 22.85 -15.76
C GLU A 20 -28.54 22.55 -17.08
N ALA A 21 -28.87 23.59 -17.85
CA ALA A 21 -29.64 23.48 -19.09
C ALA A 21 -29.11 24.45 -20.17
N GLU A 22 -29.22 24.08 -21.44
CA GLU A 22 -28.79 24.95 -22.55
C GLU A 22 -29.84 26.04 -22.86
N GLU A 23 -29.37 27.22 -23.28
CA GLU A 23 -30.23 28.30 -23.78
C GLU A 23 -31.02 27.84 -25.02
N GLY A 24 -32.36 27.86 -24.92
CA GLY A 24 -33.32 27.31 -25.88
C GLY A 24 -33.93 25.96 -25.49
N SER A 25 -33.37 25.25 -24.50
CA SER A 25 -33.84 23.93 -24.07
C SER A 25 -35.06 23.99 -23.12
N SER A 26 -35.42 22.86 -22.50
CA SER A 26 -36.48 22.78 -21.48
C SER A 26 -36.07 21.80 -20.38
N VAL A 27 -36.42 22.10 -19.12
CA VAL A 27 -35.96 21.37 -17.92
C VAL A 27 -37.16 21.01 -17.04
N VAL A 28 -37.05 19.94 -16.23
CA VAL A 28 -38.12 19.50 -15.31
C VAL A 28 -37.56 19.24 -13.92
N PHE A 29 -38.15 19.87 -12.91
CA PHE A 29 -37.84 19.67 -11.49
C PHE A 29 -38.95 18.89 -10.80
N GLU A 30 -38.61 17.78 -10.16
CA GLU A 30 -39.56 16.93 -9.42
C GLU A 30 -39.43 17.08 -7.89
N ALA A 31 -40.56 17.04 -7.20
CA ALA A 31 -40.67 16.92 -5.75
C ALA A 31 -41.69 15.83 -5.40
N GLU A 32 -41.47 15.10 -4.30
CA GLU A 32 -42.40 14.07 -3.83
C GLU A 32 -42.73 14.30 -2.35
N THR A 33 -44.01 14.43 -2.02
CA THR A 33 -44.50 14.75 -0.67
C THR A 33 -44.77 13.50 0.15
N GLU A 34 -44.67 13.59 1.48
CA GLU A 34 -45.00 12.46 2.38
C GLU A 34 -46.51 12.08 2.39
N LYS A 35 -47.37 12.92 1.80
CA LYS A 35 -48.81 12.71 1.67
C LYS A 35 -49.28 13.10 0.26
N PRO A 36 -50.21 12.35 -0.37
CA PRO A 36 -50.72 12.67 -1.70
C PRO A 36 -51.55 13.96 -1.71
N ASP A 37 -52.30 14.25 -0.64
CA ASP A 37 -53.19 15.44 -0.57
C ASP A 37 -52.45 16.76 -0.24
N ALA A 38 -51.11 16.76 -0.29
CA ALA A 38 -50.29 17.88 0.13
C ALA A 38 -50.36 19.04 -0.88
N LYS A 39 -50.85 20.21 -0.45
CA LYS A 39 -50.83 21.43 -1.27
C LYS A 39 -49.39 21.93 -1.43
N VAL A 40 -48.86 21.75 -2.64
CA VAL A 40 -47.53 22.23 -3.06
C VAL A 40 -47.63 23.59 -3.75
N LYS A 41 -46.64 24.45 -3.51
CA LYS A 41 -46.38 25.68 -4.26
C LYS A 41 -44.95 25.69 -4.79
N TRP A 42 -44.75 26.24 -5.98
CA TRP A 42 -43.42 26.54 -6.53
C TRP A 42 -43.16 28.05 -6.50
N GLN A 43 -41.90 28.45 -6.37
CA GLN A 43 -41.48 29.86 -6.38
C GLN A 43 -40.20 30.05 -7.21
N CYS A 44 -40.02 31.23 -7.80
CA CYS A 44 -38.75 31.72 -8.34
C CYS A 44 -38.40 33.04 -7.63
N ASN A 45 -37.18 33.17 -7.11
CA ASN A 45 -36.73 34.34 -6.33
C ASN A 45 -37.75 34.78 -5.25
N SER A 46 -38.40 33.78 -4.63
CA SER A 46 -39.48 33.90 -3.63
C SER A 46 -40.81 34.53 -4.07
N LYS A 47 -41.06 34.71 -5.37
CA LYS A 47 -42.40 34.96 -5.94
C LYS A 47 -43.07 33.63 -6.30
N ASP A 48 -44.37 33.47 -6.03
CA ASP A 48 -45.15 32.29 -6.41
C ASP A 48 -45.23 32.12 -7.93
N ILE A 49 -44.99 30.90 -8.42
CA ILE A 49 -45.16 30.50 -9.82
C ILE A 49 -46.55 29.91 -10.00
N ALA A 50 -47.31 30.44 -10.97
CA ALA A 50 -48.53 29.81 -11.48
C ALA A 50 -48.21 28.97 -12.74
N SER A 51 -48.99 27.92 -12.98
CA SER A 51 -48.91 27.15 -14.23
C SER A 51 -49.47 27.99 -15.39
N GLY A 52 -48.64 28.30 -16.39
CA GLY A 52 -48.98 29.15 -17.52
C GLY A 52 -47.74 29.72 -18.24
N GLY A 53 -47.84 29.88 -19.56
CA GLY A 53 -46.75 30.40 -20.38
C GLY A 53 -45.51 29.51 -20.31
N LYS A 54 -44.39 30.07 -19.81
CA LYS A 54 -43.08 29.41 -19.72
C LYS A 54 -43.01 28.28 -18.68
N TYR A 55 -43.93 28.28 -17.72
CA TYR A 55 -43.94 27.38 -16.56
C TYR A 55 -45.12 26.42 -16.61
N VAL A 56 -44.84 25.11 -16.56
CA VAL A 56 -45.89 24.07 -16.50
C VAL A 56 -45.73 23.31 -15.20
N ILE A 57 -46.72 23.42 -14.32
CA ILE A 57 -46.79 22.67 -13.05
C ILE A 57 -47.76 21.51 -13.21
N THR A 58 -47.33 20.30 -12.83
CA THR A 58 -48.18 19.10 -12.74
C THR A 58 -48.13 18.50 -11.33
N ALA A 59 -49.18 17.76 -10.98
CA ALA A 59 -49.26 16.98 -9.76
C ALA A 59 -50.01 15.67 -10.04
N ASP A 60 -49.43 14.55 -9.61
CA ASP A 60 -50.00 13.20 -9.71
C ASP A 60 -49.76 12.47 -8.38
N GLY A 61 -50.83 12.33 -7.59
CA GLY A 61 -50.76 11.84 -6.21
C GLY A 61 -49.75 12.62 -5.37
N ASN A 62 -48.72 11.94 -4.88
CA ASN A 62 -47.66 12.53 -4.07
C ASN A 62 -46.52 13.17 -4.88
N LYS A 63 -46.50 13.04 -6.21
CA LYS A 63 -45.46 13.60 -7.09
C LYS A 63 -45.92 14.92 -7.71
N HIS A 64 -45.02 15.90 -7.69
CA HIS A 64 -45.26 17.24 -8.20
C HIS A 64 -44.08 17.63 -9.07
N SER A 65 -44.33 18.26 -10.22
CA SER A 65 -43.26 18.75 -11.10
C SER A 65 -43.45 20.20 -11.51
N LEU A 66 -42.33 20.87 -11.78
CA LEU A 66 -42.24 22.15 -12.45
C LEU A 66 -41.37 21.98 -13.70
N ALA A 67 -41.97 22.01 -14.87
CA ALA A 67 -41.26 22.15 -16.13
C ALA A 67 -41.10 23.63 -16.49
N ILE A 68 -39.91 24.00 -16.99
CA ILE A 68 -39.59 25.34 -17.51
C ILE A 68 -39.19 25.17 -18.97
N GLN A 69 -39.89 25.86 -19.87
CA GLN A 69 -39.77 25.69 -21.32
C GLN A 69 -39.05 26.87 -21.98
N ALA A 70 -38.38 26.62 -23.11
CA ALA A 70 -37.66 27.64 -23.90
C ALA A 70 -36.72 28.52 -23.04
N ILE A 71 -35.78 27.87 -22.36
CA ILE A 71 -34.94 28.47 -21.31
C ILE A 71 -34.06 29.59 -21.88
N THR A 72 -33.99 30.72 -21.18
CA THR A 72 -33.12 31.87 -21.50
C THR A 72 -32.19 32.17 -20.33
N LYS A 73 -31.09 32.91 -20.55
CA LYS A 73 -30.18 33.35 -19.47
C LYS A 73 -30.88 33.98 -18.26
N GLU A 74 -32.01 34.65 -18.47
CA GLU A 74 -32.82 35.27 -17.42
C GLU A 74 -33.53 34.28 -16.48
N ASP A 75 -33.64 33.00 -16.85
CA ASP A 75 -34.18 31.94 -15.98
C ASP A 75 -33.15 31.41 -14.98
N ALA A 76 -31.87 31.80 -15.07
CA ALA A 76 -30.80 31.34 -14.17
C ALA A 76 -31.01 31.89 -12.75
N ASN A 77 -31.79 31.18 -11.93
CA ASN A 77 -32.35 31.68 -10.67
C ASN A 77 -32.44 30.60 -9.58
N VAL A 78 -32.67 31.07 -8.35
CA VAL A 78 -32.99 30.21 -7.21
C VAL A 78 -34.50 29.98 -7.15
N TYR A 79 -34.89 28.77 -7.54
CA TYR A 79 -36.24 28.25 -7.41
C TYR A 79 -36.48 27.65 -6.03
N ALA A 80 -37.74 27.45 -5.66
CA ALA A 80 -38.10 26.74 -4.43
C ALA A 80 -39.42 25.99 -4.56
N VAL A 81 -39.57 24.91 -3.79
CA VAL A 81 -40.82 24.18 -3.60
C VAL A 81 -41.24 24.22 -2.13
N ILE A 82 -42.54 24.40 -1.88
CA ILE A 82 -43.12 24.59 -0.54
C ILE A 82 -44.27 23.62 -0.34
N ALA A 83 -44.22 22.83 0.74
CA ALA A 83 -45.29 21.93 1.17
C ALA A 83 -45.32 21.86 2.70
N GLY A 84 -46.50 21.89 3.32
CA GLY A 84 -46.67 21.68 4.76
C GLY A 84 -45.84 22.61 5.67
N GLY A 85 -45.48 23.81 5.21
CA GLY A 85 -44.59 24.74 5.92
C GLY A 85 -43.09 24.51 5.71
N SER A 86 -42.68 23.39 5.09
CA SER A 86 -41.31 23.18 4.63
C SER A 86 -41.07 23.90 3.30
N LYS A 87 -39.96 24.64 3.17
CA LYS A 87 -39.49 25.25 1.91
C LYS A 87 -38.11 24.67 1.54
N VAL A 88 -37.99 24.14 0.32
CA VAL A 88 -36.74 23.61 -0.24
C VAL A 88 -36.32 24.49 -1.41
N LYS A 89 -35.10 25.04 -1.39
CA LYS A 89 -34.52 25.82 -2.49
C LYS A 89 -33.65 24.93 -3.39
N PHE A 90 -33.57 25.28 -4.67
CA PHE A 90 -32.70 24.66 -5.67
C PHE A 90 -32.41 25.68 -6.80
N GLU A 91 -31.46 25.40 -7.68
CA GLU A 91 -30.94 26.34 -8.68
C GLU A 91 -31.15 25.80 -10.10
N LEU A 92 -31.54 26.67 -11.02
CA LEU A 92 -31.37 26.43 -12.46
C LEU A 92 -30.18 27.27 -12.92
N LYS A 93 -29.24 26.65 -13.62
CA LYS A 93 -28.15 27.33 -14.32
C LYS A 93 -28.34 27.20 -15.82
N VAL A 94 -28.04 28.26 -16.57
CA VAL A 94 -28.24 28.31 -18.02
C VAL A 94 -26.91 28.48 -18.74
N VAL A 95 -26.60 27.54 -19.62
CA VAL A 95 -25.36 27.49 -20.40
C VAL A 95 -25.62 28.05 -21.79
N SER A 96 -24.81 29.03 -22.21
CA SER A 96 -24.93 29.65 -23.53
C SER A 96 -24.26 28.81 -24.61
N LYS A 97 -24.97 28.56 -25.70
CA LYS A 97 -24.45 27.85 -26.88
C LYS A 97 -23.21 28.58 -27.46
N PRO A 98 -22.09 27.89 -27.73
CA PRO A 98 -20.90 28.51 -28.31
C PRO A 98 -21.17 28.97 -29.76
N ALA A 99 -20.60 30.12 -30.13
CA ALA A 99 -20.67 30.63 -31.50
C ALA A 99 -19.73 29.85 -32.43
N PRO A 100 -20.12 29.62 -33.70
CA PRO A 100 -19.22 29.04 -34.70
C PRO A 100 -18.10 30.03 -35.05
N ALA A 101 -16.88 29.52 -35.26
CA ALA A 101 -15.74 30.34 -35.67
C ALA A 101 -15.79 30.64 -37.19
N GLU A 102 -15.36 31.84 -37.57
CA GLU A 102 -15.31 32.29 -38.95
C GLU A 102 -14.15 31.65 -39.75
N ALA A 103 -14.37 31.48 -41.05
CA ALA A 103 -13.34 31.12 -42.04
C ALA A 103 -13.31 32.16 -43.18
N PRO A 104 -12.16 32.46 -43.79
CA PRO A 104 -12.03 33.61 -44.69
C PRO A 104 -12.52 33.36 -46.13
N ALA A 105 -13.50 34.20 -46.52
CA ALA A 105 -13.70 34.82 -47.84
C ALA A 105 -13.56 34.01 -49.16
N GLU A 106 -14.72 33.64 -49.74
CA GLU A 106 -15.12 33.72 -51.18
C GLU A 106 -16.54 33.08 -51.29
N GLY A 107 -17.51 33.50 -52.12
CA GLY A 107 -17.68 34.70 -52.95
C GLY A 107 -18.98 34.62 -53.80
N ALA A 108 -19.85 35.65 -53.72
CA ALA A 108 -21.08 35.91 -54.52
C ALA A 108 -22.30 34.96 -54.41
N GLY A 109 -23.53 35.51 -54.51
CA GLY A 109 -24.75 34.75 -54.88
C GLY A 109 -26.06 35.03 -54.11
N GLU A 110 -27.01 35.68 -54.77
CA GLU A 110 -28.46 35.89 -54.51
C GLU A 110 -29.28 34.59 -54.23
N SER A 111 -30.53 34.55 -53.73
CA SER A 111 -31.51 35.49 -53.10
C SER A 111 -32.73 34.72 -52.51
N GLU A 112 -33.62 35.41 -51.76
CA GLU A 112 -35.07 35.19 -51.45
C GLU A 112 -35.81 33.85 -51.80
N ALA A 113 -36.79 33.30 -51.04
CA ALA A 113 -37.43 33.61 -49.74
C ALA A 113 -38.36 32.43 -49.24
N LYS A 114 -39.08 32.66 -48.11
CA LYS A 114 -40.17 31.87 -47.43
C LYS A 114 -41.28 31.26 -48.35
N PRO A 115 -42.21 30.37 -47.85
CA PRO A 115 -42.46 29.76 -46.51
C PRO A 115 -42.56 28.18 -46.61
N GLU A 116 -43.43 27.32 -46.01
CA GLU A 116 -44.60 27.40 -45.08
C GLU A 116 -44.94 26.05 -44.32
N GLN A 117 -45.68 26.17 -43.20
CA GLN A 117 -46.62 25.30 -42.42
C GLN A 117 -46.71 23.74 -42.51
N ASN A 118 -46.68 23.11 -41.31
CA ASN A 118 -47.61 22.14 -40.65
C ASN A 118 -48.85 21.56 -41.41
N PRO A 119 -49.49 20.42 -40.96
CA PRO A 119 -49.40 19.71 -39.66
C PRO A 119 -49.32 18.15 -39.72
N ALA A 120 -49.48 17.46 -38.57
CA ALA A 120 -49.44 15.99 -38.35
C ALA A 120 -50.86 15.36 -38.16
N PRO A 121 -51.10 14.14 -37.60
CA PRO A 121 -50.35 12.86 -37.45
C PRO A 121 -51.23 11.66 -38.00
N PRO A 122 -51.34 10.39 -37.47
CA PRO A 122 -50.47 9.54 -36.61
C PRO A 122 -50.30 8.03 -37.04
N ALA A 123 -49.44 7.31 -36.28
CA ALA A 123 -49.57 5.89 -35.85
C ALA A 123 -49.15 4.66 -36.74
N ALA A 124 -48.84 3.58 -36.00
CA ALA A 124 -48.67 2.15 -36.37
C ALA A 124 -47.33 1.64 -36.95
N ALA A 125 -46.99 0.38 -36.59
CA ALA A 125 -45.88 -0.46 -37.05
C ALA A 125 -46.50 -1.77 -37.68
N PRO A 126 -45.78 -2.68 -38.40
CA PRO A 126 -44.51 -3.32 -37.98
C PRO A 126 -43.48 -3.64 -39.12
N THR A 127 -42.46 -4.45 -38.76
CA THR A 127 -41.38 -5.12 -39.53
C THR A 127 -41.85 -6.12 -40.62
N PRO A 128 -40.99 -6.78 -41.47
CA PRO A 128 -39.50 -6.98 -41.39
C PRO A 128 -38.68 -6.87 -42.72
N GLU A 129 -37.33 -7.02 -42.64
CA GLU A 129 -36.48 -8.04 -43.34
C GLU A 129 -34.96 -7.76 -43.23
N GLU A 130 -34.12 -8.77 -43.56
CA GLU A 130 -32.65 -8.86 -43.39
C GLU A 130 -31.99 -9.43 -44.66
N PRO A 131 -30.64 -9.45 -44.83
CA PRO A 131 -29.58 -8.67 -44.16
C PRO A 131 -28.87 -7.78 -45.24
N PRO A 132 -27.63 -7.95 -45.80
CA PRO A 132 -26.42 -8.74 -45.47
C PRO A 132 -25.19 -7.88 -45.03
N ALA A 133 -24.05 -8.55 -44.78
CA ALA A 133 -22.70 -7.98 -44.61
C ALA A 133 -21.83 -8.27 -45.88
N PRO A 134 -20.50 -7.97 -45.96
CA PRO A 134 -19.58 -7.33 -44.99
C PRO A 134 -18.60 -6.27 -45.58
N ALA A 135 -17.79 -5.63 -44.73
CA ALA A 135 -16.39 -5.23 -45.00
C ALA A 135 -15.69 -4.76 -43.70
N GLU A 136 -14.36 -4.94 -43.60
CA GLU A 136 -13.50 -4.29 -42.61
C GLU A 136 -12.85 -3.04 -43.22
N ASP A 137 -12.69 -1.95 -42.46
CA ASP A 137 -11.62 -0.96 -42.70
C ASP A 137 -11.26 -0.18 -41.41
N VAL A 138 -10.14 0.52 -41.44
CA VAL A 138 -9.38 1.06 -40.30
C VAL A 138 -9.99 2.34 -39.71
N GLN A 139 -10.06 2.42 -38.37
CA GLN A 139 -10.29 3.68 -37.65
C GLN A 139 -8.97 4.39 -37.25
N PRO A 140 -8.93 5.75 -37.27
CA PRO A 140 -7.74 6.53 -36.98
C PRO A 140 -7.42 6.64 -35.48
N PRO A 141 -6.16 6.96 -35.10
CA PRO A 141 -5.77 7.13 -33.71
C PRO A 141 -6.29 8.44 -33.10
N ASP A 142 -6.76 8.35 -31.85
CA ASP A 142 -7.32 9.46 -31.09
C ASP A 142 -6.22 10.46 -30.63
N THR A 143 -6.52 11.77 -30.64
CA THR A 143 -5.55 12.82 -30.27
C THR A 143 -6.12 13.84 -29.28
N ARG A 144 -5.99 13.52 -27.98
CA ARG A 144 -5.89 14.50 -26.90
C ARG A 144 -4.69 14.17 -26.01
N GLN A 145 -3.56 14.83 -26.26
CA GLN A 145 -2.37 14.73 -25.40
C GLN A 145 -2.40 15.76 -24.27
N ASP A 146 -1.89 15.33 -23.12
CA ASP A 146 -1.77 16.13 -21.89
C ASP A 146 -0.50 17.01 -21.95
N LEU A 147 -0.67 18.33 -22.08
CA LEU A 147 0.40 19.27 -22.43
C LEU A 147 1.02 20.02 -21.22
N THR A 148 1.59 19.27 -20.29
CA THR A 148 2.43 19.83 -19.21
C THR A 148 3.82 19.19 -19.04
N GLY A 149 4.03 17.97 -19.55
CA GLY A 149 5.30 17.24 -19.48
C GLY A 149 6.40 17.74 -20.43
N LEU A 150 7.60 17.19 -20.29
CA LEU A 150 8.70 17.33 -21.28
C LEU A 150 8.69 16.21 -22.32
N PHE A 151 8.19 15.02 -21.97
CA PHE A 151 8.08 13.91 -22.90
C PHE A 151 6.84 14.08 -23.80
N THR A 152 7.02 14.04 -25.12
CA THR A 152 5.93 13.85 -26.09
C THR A 152 5.61 12.37 -26.32
N GLU A 153 6.55 11.48 -25.97
CA GLU A 153 6.36 10.03 -25.92
C GLU A 153 7.16 9.49 -24.73
N LYS A 154 6.50 8.79 -23.81
CA LYS A 154 7.13 8.16 -22.63
C LYS A 154 7.41 6.67 -22.93
N PRO A 155 8.52 6.09 -22.43
CA PRO A 155 8.81 4.67 -22.63
C PRO A 155 7.72 3.81 -21.99
N GLN A 156 7.20 2.86 -22.75
CA GLN A 156 6.19 1.91 -22.28
C GLN A 156 6.86 0.71 -21.60
N SER A 157 6.17 0.07 -20.65
CA SER A 157 6.59 -1.23 -20.11
C SER A 157 6.53 -2.30 -21.20
N GLY A 158 7.37 -3.33 -21.12
CA GLY A 158 7.46 -4.38 -22.13
C GLY A 158 7.87 -5.73 -21.60
N GLU A 159 7.67 -6.76 -22.42
CA GLU A 159 8.05 -8.14 -22.13
C GLU A 159 8.95 -8.68 -23.25
N VAL A 160 9.89 -9.57 -22.92
CA VAL A 160 10.84 -10.13 -23.90
C VAL A 160 11.25 -11.56 -23.52
N THR A 161 11.50 -12.44 -24.48
CA THR A 161 12.03 -13.79 -24.19
C THR A 161 13.54 -13.73 -23.94
N VAL A 162 14.06 -14.61 -23.07
CA VAL A 162 15.52 -14.77 -22.88
C VAL A 162 16.21 -15.06 -24.23
N GLY A 163 17.09 -14.16 -24.64
CA GLY A 163 17.83 -14.21 -25.91
C GLY A 163 17.36 -13.23 -26.99
N GLU A 164 16.17 -12.62 -26.85
CA GLU A 164 15.63 -11.65 -27.82
C GLU A 164 16.08 -10.20 -27.52
N ASN A 165 15.74 -9.26 -28.40
CA ASN A 165 16.07 -7.84 -28.25
C ASN A 165 14.79 -7.03 -27.94
N ILE A 166 14.90 -5.96 -27.14
CA ILE A 166 13.81 -5.02 -26.89
C ILE A 166 14.34 -3.58 -26.84
N THR A 167 13.58 -2.63 -27.38
CA THR A 167 13.94 -1.20 -27.42
C THR A 167 12.88 -0.35 -26.73
N PHE A 168 13.31 0.48 -25.79
CA PHE A 168 12.49 1.48 -25.11
C PHE A 168 12.77 2.86 -25.70
N VAL A 169 11.72 3.65 -25.97
CA VAL A 169 11.82 4.93 -26.69
C VAL A 169 11.25 6.06 -25.84
N ALA A 170 11.94 7.20 -25.81
CA ALA A 170 11.46 8.46 -25.26
C ALA A 170 11.60 9.56 -26.31
N LYS A 171 10.59 10.43 -26.45
CA LYS A 171 10.63 11.59 -27.37
C LYS A 171 10.36 12.90 -26.64
N VAL A 172 11.05 13.95 -27.08
CA VAL A 172 11.06 15.29 -26.45
C VAL A 172 11.06 16.36 -27.54
N ASN A 173 10.08 17.27 -27.53
CA ASN A 173 10.01 18.36 -28.51
C ASN A 173 11.01 19.49 -28.15
N ALA A 174 11.95 19.78 -29.06
CA ALA A 174 12.97 20.81 -28.91
C ALA A 174 12.47 22.24 -29.14
N GLU A 175 11.33 22.44 -29.80
CA GLU A 175 10.80 23.76 -30.15
C GLU A 175 10.46 24.62 -28.92
N SER A 176 10.21 23.98 -27.77
CA SER A 176 10.01 24.64 -26.48
C SER A 176 11.30 24.84 -25.65
N LEU A 177 12.48 24.44 -26.16
CA LEU A 177 13.71 24.27 -25.36
C LEU A 177 14.87 25.16 -25.85
N LEU A 178 15.25 26.13 -25.01
CA LEU A 178 16.40 27.03 -25.24
C LEU A 178 17.78 26.33 -25.28
N LYS A 179 17.86 25.06 -24.86
CA LYS A 179 19.05 24.19 -24.97
C LYS A 179 18.61 22.74 -25.12
N LYS A 180 19.46 21.93 -25.78
CA LYS A 180 19.32 20.47 -25.87
C LYS A 180 19.01 19.87 -24.48
N PRO A 181 17.96 19.03 -24.35
CA PRO A 181 17.66 18.33 -23.11
C PRO A 181 18.70 17.24 -22.81
N THR A 182 18.92 16.96 -21.53
CA THR A 182 19.71 15.81 -21.07
C THR A 182 18.79 14.72 -20.57
N ILE A 183 18.94 13.50 -21.09
CA ILE A 183 18.22 12.31 -20.62
C ILE A 183 19.11 11.45 -19.72
N LYS A 184 18.49 10.73 -18.78
CA LYS A 184 19.12 9.66 -18.00
C LYS A 184 18.17 8.46 -17.92
N TRP A 185 18.75 7.27 -18.02
CA TRP A 185 18.05 6.00 -17.86
C TRP A 185 18.57 5.32 -16.59
N PHE A 186 17.67 4.81 -15.75
CA PHE A 186 17.99 4.17 -14.49
C PHE A 186 17.39 2.77 -14.41
N LYS A 187 18.08 1.87 -13.70
CA LYS A 187 17.49 0.62 -13.22
C LYS A 187 17.24 0.68 -11.70
N GLY A 188 16.04 0.31 -11.27
CA GLY A 188 15.61 0.46 -9.88
C GLY A 188 15.69 1.91 -9.40
N LYS A 189 15.89 2.12 -8.09
CA LYS A 189 15.85 3.46 -7.50
C LYS A 189 17.03 4.37 -7.90
N TRP A 190 18.24 3.84 -8.09
CA TRP A 190 19.48 4.64 -8.10
C TRP A 190 20.51 4.35 -9.22
N MET A 191 20.39 3.27 -10.01
CA MET A 191 21.50 2.86 -10.91
C MET A 191 21.42 3.55 -12.27
N ASP A 192 22.20 4.62 -12.46
CA ASP A 192 22.36 5.33 -13.76
C ASP A 192 23.05 4.43 -14.81
N LEU A 193 22.37 4.21 -15.94
CA LEU A 193 22.75 3.32 -17.01
C LEU A 193 23.64 3.97 -18.08
N ALA A 194 23.87 5.29 -18.04
CA ALA A 194 24.77 5.97 -18.99
C ALA A 194 26.20 5.37 -18.95
N SER A 195 26.64 4.93 -17.77
CA SER A 195 27.92 4.24 -17.55
C SER A 195 27.95 2.76 -18.00
N LYS A 196 26.81 2.20 -18.44
CA LYS A 196 26.64 0.76 -18.72
C LYS A 196 26.45 0.44 -20.21
N SER A 197 26.55 1.43 -21.10
CA SER A 197 26.44 1.24 -22.55
C SER A 197 27.49 0.26 -23.08
N GLY A 198 27.09 -0.73 -23.88
CA GLY A 198 27.92 -1.83 -24.34
C GLY A 198 27.15 -2.95 -25.05
N LYS A 199 27.76 -4.14 -25.15
CA LYS A 199 27.27 -5.24 -26.03
C LYS A 199 25.83 -5.73 -25.77
N HIS A 200 25.29 -5.54 -24.55
CA HIS A 200 23.95 -5.97 -24.16
C HIS A 200 22.97 -4.82 -23.87
N LEU A 201 23.44 -3.58 -23.87
CA LEU A 201 22.64 -2.39 -23.59
C LEU A 201 23.20 -1.23 -24.43
N GLN A 202 22.47 -0.79 -25.43
CA GLN A 202 22.85 0.35 -26.27
C GLN A 202 21.95 1.54 -25.96
N LEU A 203 22.55 2.72 -25.81
CA LEU A 203 21.85 3.99 -25.73
C LEU A 203 22.11 4.77 -27.02
N LYS A 204 21.04 5.18 -27.70
CA LYS A 204 21.10 5.91 -28.97
C LYS A 204 20.27 7.19 -28.85
N GLU A 205 20.79 8.27 -29.41
CA GLU A 205 20.10 9.55 -29.54
C GLU A 205 20.02 9.91 -31.03
N THR A 206 18.86 10.38 -31.47
CA THR A 206 18.67 11.03 -32.76
C THR A 206 17.92 12.35 -32.57
N TYR A 207 18.19 13.32 -33.43
CA TYR A 207 17.45 14.58 -33.49
C TYR A 207 16.96 14.78 -34.92
N ASP A 208 15.64 14.78 -35.09
CA ASP A 208 15.04 15.15 -36.38
C ASP A 208 14.94 16.67 -36.48
N ARG A 209 15.54 17.22 -37.53
CA ARG A 209 15.53 18.66 -37.83
C ARG A 209 14.20 19.15 -38.38
N ASN A 210 13.39 18.27 -38.98
CA ASN A 210 12.13 18.61 -39.62
C ASN A 210 11.01 18.71 -38.58
N THR A 211 10.84 17.67 -37.75
CA THR A 211 9.85 17.67 -36.64
C THR A 211 10.35 18.35 -35.36
N LYS A 212 11.65 18.71 -35.28
CA LYS A 212 12.30 19.28 -34.08
C LYS A 212 12.22 18.37 -32.84
N VAL A 213 12.14 17.05 -33.03
CA VAL A 213 12.05 16.07 -31.92
C VAL A 213 13.41 15.43 -31.64
N TYR A 214 13.83 15.43 -30.37
CA TYR A 214 14.86 14.51 -29.88
C TYR A 214 14.20 13.17 -29.56
N THR A 215 14.76 12.09 -30.12
CA THR A 215 14.38 10.71 -29.79
C THR A 215 15.55 10.03 -29.10
N PHE A 216 15.27 9.38 -27.97
CA PHE A 216 16.24 8.67 -27.15
C PHE A 216 15.80 7.21 -27.02
N GLU A 217 16.69 6.29 -27.38
CA GLU A 217 16.42 4.84 -27.42
C GLU A 217 17.33 4.13 -26.41
N MET A 218 16.74 3.27 -25.57
CA MET A 218 17.46 2.29 -24.76
C MET A 218 17.15 0.89 -25.29
N GLN A 219 18.11 0.27 -25.98
CA GLN A 219 17.98 -1.07 -26.54
C GLN A 219 18.73 -2.10 -25.69
N ILE A 220 18.01 -3.13 -25.24
CA ILE A 220 18.58 -4.32 -24.60
C ILE A 220 18.75 -5.39 -25.68
N ILE A 221 19.96 -5.95 -25.78
CA ILE A 221 20.36 -6.90 -26.82
C ILE A 221 20.66 -8.26 -26.19
N ALA A 222 20.02 -9.31 -26.69
CA ALA A 222 20.02 -10.66 -26.13
C ALA A 222 19.69 -10.67 -24.63
N ALA A 223 18.39 -10.49 -24.34
CA ALA A 223 17.83 -10.31 -23.01
C ALA A 223 18.12 -11.50 -22.07
N LYS A 224 18.23 -11.21 -20.78
CA LYS A 224 18.59 -12.17 -19.71
C LYS A 224 17.69 -11.95 -18.51
N PRO A 225 17.43 -12.97 -17.66
CA PRO A 225 16.53 -12.82 -16.52
C PRO A 225 16.90 -11.67 -15.56
N ASN A 226 18.19 -11.37 -15.39
CA ASN A 226 18.67 -10.25 -14.57
C ASN A 226 18.45 -8.86 -15.20
N PHE A 227 17.95 -8.79 -16.43
CA PHE A 227 17.47 -7.56 -17.05
C PHE A 227 16.01 -7.26 -16.69
N ALA A 228 15.24 -8.18 -16.13
CA ALA A 228 13.89 -7.91 -15.64
C ALA A 228 13.84 -6.89 -14.48
N GLY A 229 12.66 -6.30 -14.25
CA GLY A 229 12.35 -5.38 -13.16
C GLY A 229 12.10 -3.93 -13.60
N ALA A 230 11.92 -3.04 -12.62
CA ALA A 230 11.59 -1.63 -12.85
C ALA A 230 12.78 -0.78 -13.33
N TYR A 231 12.48 0.13 -14.26
CA TYR A 231 13.36 1.15 -14.83
C TYR A 231 12.72 2.54 -14.68
N ARG A 232 13.54 3.59 -14.75
CA ARG A 232 13.09 4.99 -14.74
C ARG A 232 13.82 5.77 -15.82
N CYS A 233 13.10 6.62 -16.55
CA CYS A 233 13.66 7.58 -17.48
C CYS A 233 13.43 8.99 -16.92
N GLU A 234 14.46 9.83 -16.95
CA GLU A 234 14.44 11.22 -16.48
C GLU A 234 14.93 12.14 -17.60
N VAL A 235 14.26 13.26 -17.81
CA VAL A 235 14.69 14.30 -18.74
C VAL A 235 14.72 15.67 -18.05
N ALA A 236 15.78 16.43 -18.30
CA ALA A 236 15.96 17.77 -17.73
C ALA A 236 16.39 18.78 -18.80
N SER A 237 15.91 20.02 -18.70
CA SER A 237 16.42 21.17 -19.44
C SER A 237 16.24 22.48 -18.65
N ARG A 238 17.37 23.02 -18.15
CA ARG A 238 17.53 24.26 -17.37
C ARG A 238 16.59 24.46 -16.16
N ASN A 239 15.29 24.68 -16.41
CA ASN A 239 14.28 24.99 -15.39
C ASN A 239 13.10 23.98 -15.40
N LYS A 240 13.12 22.95 -16.25
CA LYS A 240 12.11 21.88 -16.30
C LYS A 240 12.75 20.50 -16.10
N PHE A 241 12.02 19.61 -15.42
CA PHE A 241 12.34 18.20 -15.20
C PHE A 241 11.06 17.38 -15.34
N ASP A 242 11.15 16.20 -15.95
CA ASP A 242 10.06 15.22 -16.06
C ASP A 242 10.65 13.82 -15.91
N SER A 243 9.87 12.87 -15.40
CA SER A 243 10.29 11.48 -15.22
C SER A 243 9.15 10.50 -15.42
N CYS A 244 9.50 9.26 -15.73
CA CYS A 244 8.56 8.17 -15.90
C CYS A 244 9.19 6.82 -15.52
N ASN A 245 8.40 5.96 -14.87
CA ASN A 245 8.78 4.59 -14.56
C ASN A 245 8.15 3.65 -15.58
N PHE A 246 8.86 2.58 -15.93
CA PHE A 246 8.39 1.51 -16.79
C PHE A 246 9.05 0.19 -16.37
N GLU A 247 8.49 -0.95 -16.74
CA GLU A 247 9.00 -2.26 -16.32
C GLU A 247 9.40 -3.14 -17.50
N LEU A 248 10.33 -4.06 -17.26
CA LEU A 248 10.69 -5.12 -18.18
C LEU A 248 10.41 -6.48 -17.53
N ALA A 249 9.52 -7.29 -18.12
CA ALA A 249 9.43 -8.71 -17.84
C ALA A 249 10.38 -9.49 -18.78
N VAL A 250 11.05 -10.52 -18.26
CA VAL A 250 11.90 -11.40 -19.09
C VAL A 250 11.48 -12.85 -18.87
N HIS A 251 10.89 -13.45 -19.91
CA HIS A 251 10.31 -14.80 -19.85
C HIS A 251 11.31 -15.85 -20.35
N GLU A 252 11.33 -17.03 -19.73
CA GLU A 252 12.08 -18.17 -20.27
C GLU A 252 11.38 -18.73 -21.52
N ALA A 253 12.18 -19.12 -22.53
CA ALA A 253 11.67 -19.60 -23.81
C ALA A 253 10.88 -20.92 -23.65
N ARG A 254 9.55 -20.81 -23.68
CA ARG A 254 8.63 -21.94 -23.57
C ARG A 254 8.72 -22.81 -24.83
N ALA A 255 8.91 -24.11 -24.67
CA ALA A 255 8.88 -25.04 -25.79
C ALA A 255 7.48 -25.07 -26.43
N PRO A 256 7.35 -25.07 -27.77
CA PRO A 256 6.05 -25.11 -28.42
C PRO A 256 5.40 -26.50 -28.24
N GLU A 257 4.27 -26.53 -27.56
CA GLU A 257 3.43 -27.73 -27.44
C GLU A 257 2.45 -27.79 -28.61
N GLY A 258 2.45 -28.90 -29.36
CA GLY A 258 1.47 -29.19 -30.40
C GLY A 258 1.96 -29.04 -31.85
N LEU A 259 2.62 -30.08 -32.36
CA LEU A 259 2.72 -30.33 -33.81
C LEU A 259 2.31 -31.78 -34.09
N ASP A 260 1.16 -31.99 -34.75
CA ASP A 260 0.69 -33.33 -35.10
C ASP A 260 1.44 -33.88 -36.33
N ILE A 261 2.41 -34.75 -36.05
CA ILE A 261 3.29 -35.38 -37.04
C ILE A 261 2.55 -36.46 -37.87
N ARG A 262 1.25 -36.72 -37.65
CA ARG A 262 0.45 -37.67 -38.44
C ARG A 262 -0.48 -37.03 -39.47
N ALA A 263 -0.75 -35.73 -39.38
CA ALA A 263 -1.59 -35.02 -40.36
C ALA A 263 -0.83 -34.67 -41.67
N ALA A 264 0.48 -34.39 -41.58
CA ALA A 264 1.25 -33.78 -42.68
C ALA A 264 1.66 -34.71 -43.83
N PHE A 265 1.47 -36.04 -43.71
CA PHE A 265 1.93 -37.02 -44.70
C PHE A 265 0.78 -37.75 -45.42
N ARG A 266 -0.01 -37.01 -46.20
CA ARG A 266 -0.91 -37.55 -47.26
C ARG A 266 -1.23 -36.47 -48.31
N ARG A 267 -1.15 -36.84 -49.59
CA ARG A 267 -1.49 -36.07 -50.83
C ARG A 267 -0.46 -35.05 -51.36
N THR A 268 0.59 -35.60 -51.97
CA THR A 268 0.94 -35.42 -53.41
C THR A 268 0.76 -34.06 -54.12
N SER A 269 1.89 -33.53 -54.61
CA SER A 269 2.15 -33.16 -56.03
C SER A 269 1.28 -32.12 -56.77
N THR A 270 1.92 -31.00 -57.14
CA THR A 270 2.11 -30.55 -58.56
C THR A 270 3.26 -29.55 -58.67
N ASP A 271 4.03 -29.64 -59.78
CA ASP A 271 4.78 -28.62 -60.56
C ASP A 271 5.71 -27.58 -59.89
N GLY A 272 6.78 -27.13 -60.58
CA GLY A 272 7.70 -26.12 -60.03
C GLY A 272 8.85 -25.59 -60.92
N ASN A 273 9.63 -26.49 -61.54
CA ASN A 273 10.71 -26.22 -62.52
C ASN A 273 12.05 -25.60 -62.02
N GLU A 274 13.15 -25.89 -62.76
CA GLU A 274 14.48 -25.22 -62.87
C GLU A 274 15.35 -24.95 -61.59
N ASP A 275 16.69 -25.10 -61.59
CA ASP A 275 17.63 -25.72 -62.54
C ASP A 275 18.97 -26.07 -61.85
N SER A 276 19.85 -26.82 -62.54
CA SER A 276 21.23 -27.19 -62.23
C SER A 276 21.45 -28.20 -61.08
N GLY A 277 22.37 -29.14 -61.30
CA GLY A 277 22.79 -30.15 -60.33
C GLY A 277 23.88 -31.05 -60.91
N GLU A 278 24.30 -32.09 -60.18
CA GLU A 278 25.07 -33.20 -60.77
C GLU A 278 24.91 -34.52 -59.99
N LEU A 279 24.83 -35.61 -60.76
CA LEU A 279 25.13 -37.01 -60.44
C LEU A 279 24.26 -37.76 -59.40
N ASP A 280 23.52 -38.74 -59.92
CA ASP A 280 22.66 -39.70 -59.21
C ASP A 280 23.35 -41.07 -58.97
N PHE A 281 22.67 -41.93 -58.20
CA PHE A 281 23.02 -43.26 -57.70
C PHE A 281 23.16 -44.37 -58.78
N SER A 282 23.33 -45.61 -58.29
CA SER A 282 22.51 -46.78 -58.70
C SER A 282 23.09 -47.85 -59.66
N ALA A 283 24.38 -47.84 -59.96
CA ALA A 283 25.01 -48.87 -60.82
C ALA A 283 25.37 -50.22 -60.16
N LEU A 284 25.14 -50.43 -58.85
CA LEU A 284 25.43 -51.71 -58.14
C LEU A 284 24.19 -52.35 -57.50
N LEU A 285 23.17 -52.56 -58.32
CA LEU A 285 21.98 -53.34 -57.95
C LEU A 285 22.24 -54.86 -57.95
N LYS A 286 21.70 -55.55 -56.93
CA LYS A 286 21.33 -56.99 -56.89
C LYS A 286 22.47 -58.02 -56.83
N LYS A 287 22.64 -58.67 -55.65
CA LYS A 287 22.15 -60.06 -55.42
C LYS A 287 22.32 -60.55 -53.98
N ARG A 288 21.35 -61.37 -53.54
CA ARG A 288 21.22 -62.09 -52.24
C ARG A 288 21.17 -61.19 -50.98
N ALA A 289 20.23 -61.25 -50.04
CA ALA A 289 19.07 -62.09 -49.68
C ALA A 289 19.23 -62.88 -48.36
N VAL A 290 18.16 -62.86 -47.58
CA VAL A 290 17.82 -63.70 -46.40
C VAL A 290 18.42 -63.29 -45.03
N GLN A 291 17.55 -63.47 -44.04
CA GLN A 291 17.71 -63.49 -42.58
C GLN A 291 17.73 -62.17 -41.78
N THR A 292 16.72 -62.12 -40.91
CA THR A 292 16.41 -61.14 -39.87
C THR A 292 17.18 -61.42 -38.58
N SER A 293 17.45 -60.37 -37.80
CA SER A 293 17.53 -60.47 -36.34
C SER A 293 16.65 -59.39 -35.72
N SER A 294 15.61 -59.79 -35.00
CA SER A 294 14.76 -58.90 -34.22
C SER A 294 15.34 -58.70 -32.82
N ASP A 295 15.74 -57.47 -32.50
CA ASP A 295 16.06 -57.06 -31.12
C ASP A 295 15.66 -55.59 -30.92
N PRO A 296 14.68 -55.27 -30.06
CA PRO A 296 14.23 -53.91 -29.80
C PRO A 296 14.95 -53.19 -28.65
N ASP A 297 15.82 -53.84 -27.86
CA ASP A 297 16.31 -53.32 -26.56
C ASP A 297 17.78 -52.80 -26.58
N VAL A 298 18.36 -52.59 -27.76
CA VAL A 298 19.75 -52.12 -27.90
C VAL A 298 19.85 -50.60 -27.71
N ASP A 299 20.24 -50.15 -26.51
CA ASP A 299 20.58 -48.74 -26.26
C ASP A 299 21.93 -48.35 -26.91
N ILE A 300 21.83 -47.81 -28.13
CA ILE A 300 22.95 -47.32 -28.93
C ILE A 300 23.72 -46.18 -28.22
N TRP A 301 23.09 -45.39 -27.35
CA TRP A 301 23.79 -44.29 -26.65
C TRP A 301 24.77 -44.83 -25.60
N LYS A 302 24.44 -45.96 -24.96
CA LYS A 302 25.32 -46.69 -24.03
C LYS A 302 26.49 -47.38 -24.74
N ILE A 303 26.31 -47.78 -26.00
CA ILE A 303 27.39 -48.29 -26.85
C ILE A 303 28.31 -47.13 -27.26
N LEU A 304 27.75 -46.04 -27.79
CA LEU A 304 28.51 -44.86 -28.24
C LEU A 304 29.23 -44.12 -27.09
N SER A 305 28.78 -44.26 -25.84
CA SER A 305 29.46 -43.67 -24.68
C SER A 305 30.73 -44.43 -24.29
N SER A 306 30.82 -45.74 -24.59
CA SER A 306 32.00 -46.58 -24.33
C SER A 306 32.92 -46.75 -25.55
N ALA A 307 32.42 -46.57 -26.77
CA ALA A 307 33.20 -46.71 -28.00
C ALA A 307 34.10 -45.49 -28.32
N PRO A 308 35.28 -45.70 -28.94
CA PRO A 308 36.14 -44.63 -29.43
C PRO A 308 35.52 -43.93 -30.65
N ALA A 309 35.78 -42.64 -30.81
CA ALA A 309 35.13 -41.80 -31.84
C ALA A 309 35.41 -42.24 -33.29
N SER A 310 36.47 -43.01 -33.53
CA SER A 310 36.80 -43.63 -34.83
C SER A 310 35.84 -44.74 -35.26
N GLU A 311 35.02 -45.28 -34.36
CA GLU A 311 34.09 -46.37 -34.65
C GLU A 311 32.63 -45.89 -34.79
N TYR A 312 32.36 -44.61 -34.50
CA TYR A 312 31.01 -44.05 -34.53
C TYR A 312 30.32 -44.17 -35.91
N GLU A 313 31.07 -44.11 -37.02
CA GLU A 313 30.52 -44.35 -38.37
C GLU A 313 30.15 -45.82 -38.61
N LYS A 314 30.97 -46.78 -38.13
CA LYS A 314 30.63 -48.21 -38.21
C LYS A 314 29.41 -48.56 -37.37
N ILE A 315 29.36 -48.07 -36.14
CA ILE A 315 28.23 -48.29 -35.21
C ILE A 315 26.95 -47.67 -35.78
N ALA A 316 27.02 -46.44 -36.31
CA ALA A 316 25.90 -45.81 -37.00
C ALA A 316 25.41 -46.66 -38.19
N PHE A 317 26.32 -47.12 -39.05
CA PHE A 317 25.96 -47.93 -40.22
C PHE A 317 25.38 -49.31 -39.84
N GLN A 318 25.97 -50.01 -38.86
CA GLN A 318 25.49 -51.31 -38.37
C GLN A 318 24.09 -51.24 -37.76
N HIS A 319 23.73 -50.13 -37.11
CA HIS A 319 22.41 -49.92 -36.51
C HIS A 319 21.47 -49.04 -37.36
N GLY A 320 21.78 -48.84 -38.65
CA GLY A 320 20.89 -48.15 -39.60
C GLY A 320 20.71 -46.64 -39.40
N ILE A 321 21.60 -45.99 -38.63
CA ILE A 321 21.57 -44.55 -38.38
C ILE A 321 22.12 -43.80 -39.61
N THR A 322 21.23 -43.13 -40.32
CA THR A 322 21.57 -42.35 -41.53
C THR A 322 22.02 -40.92 -41.24
N ASP A 323 21.53 -40.28 -40.18
CA ASP A 323 21.98 -38.94 -39.75
C ASP A 323 23.13 -39.01 -38.73
N LEU A 324 24.31 -39.38 -39.22
CA LEU A 324 25.57 -39.28 -38.46
C LEU A 324 25.81 -37.85 -37.93
N ARG A 325 25.42 -36.82 -38.68
CA ARG A 325 25.73 -35.43 -38.37
C ARG A 325 24.91 -34.94 -37.17
N GLY A 326 23.62 -35.26 -37.11
CA GLY A 326 22.75 -35.06 -35.95
C GLY A 326 23.13 -35.92 -34.75
N MET A 327 23.52 -37.18 -34.97
CA MET A 327 24.05 -38.05 -33.90
C MET A 327 25.27 -37.42 -33.22
N LEU A 328 26.28 -36.99 -33.99
CA LEU A 328 27.46 -36.30 -33.48
C LEU A 328 27.13 -34.94 -32.84
N LYS A 329 26.13 -34.21 -33.34
CA LYS A 329 25.65 -32.94 -32.77
C LYS A 329 24.97 -33.15 -31.41
N ARG A 330 24.21 -34.24 -31.24
CA ARG A 330 23.57 -34.66 -29.98
C ARG A 330 24.59 -35.17 -28.97
N LEU A 331 25.57 -35.97 -29.41
CA LEU A 331 26.67 -36.46 -28.57
C LEU A 331 27.56 -35.29 -28.06
N LYS A 332 27.81 -34.28 -28.91
CA LYS A 332 28.42 -32.99 -28.49
C LYS A 332 27.56 -32.13 -27.58
N LYS A 333 26.22 -32.29 -27.58
CA LYS A 333 25.34 -31.60 -26.63
C LYS A 333 25.45 -32.23 -25.24
N MET A 334 25.34 -33.56 -25.13
CA MET A 334 25.47 -34.26 -23.84
C MET A 334 26.83 -33.98 -23.18
N LYS A 335 27.94 -34.12 -23.92
CA LYS A 335 29.30 -33.79 -23.45
C LYS A 335 29.56 -32.29 -23.17
N LYS A 336 28.58 -31.42 -23.41
CA LYS A 336 28.61 -29.99 -23.03
C LYS A 336 27.78 -29.71 -21.78
N GLU A 337 26.76 -30.53 -21.50
CA GLU A 337 25.91 -30.41 -20.30
C GLU A 337 26.60 -30.94 -19.04
N GLU A 338 27.60 -31.82 -19.18
CA GLU A 338 28.50 -32.23 -18.09
C GLU A 338 29.42 -31.10 -17.57
N LYS A 339 29.73 -30.08 -18.40
CA LYS A 339 30.80 -29.10 -18.07
C LYS A 339 30.31 -27.88 -17.27
N LYS A 340 29.71 -28.16 -16.11
CA LYS A 340 29.34 -27.19 -15.06
C LYS A 340 30.45 -27.16 -13.99
N SER A 341 30.72 -26.02 -13.33
CA SER A 341 31.93 -25.84 -12.50
C SER A 341 32.05 -26.87 -11.36
N GLU A 342 33.17 -27.59 -11.34
CA GLU A 342 33.45 -28.69 -10.41
C GLU A 342 33.90 -28.21 -9.01
N ALA A 343 34.16 -26.91 -8.81
CA ALA A 343 34.55 -26.36 -7.51
C ALA A 343 33.39 -25.75 -6.71
N PHE A 344 32.55 -24.94 -7.36
CA PHE A 344 31.42 -24.24 -6.73
C PHE A 344 30.07 -24.66 -7.34
N LEU A 345 29.12 -25.08 -6.50
CA LEU A 345 27.71 -25.26 -6.85
C LEU A 345 26.93 -23.94 -6.73
N LYS A 346 27.25 -23.15 -5.70
CA LYS A 346 26.73 -21.79 -5.50
C LYS A 346 27.88 -20.86 -5.09
N LYS A 347 28.12 -19.82 -5.90
CA LYS A 347 29.07 -18.74 -5.59
C LYS A 347 28.40 -17.67 -4.71
N LEU A 348 29.20 -16.79 -4.12
CA LEU A 348 28.71 -15.67 -3.29
C LEU A 348 27.65 -14.85 -4.05
N ASP A 349 26.65 -14.34 -3.32
CA ASP A 349 25.75 -13.34 -3.88
C ASP A 349 26.56 -12.03 -4.13
N PRO A 350 26.29 -11.22 -5.19
CA PRO A 350 27.23 -10.20 -5.65
C PRO A 350 27.56 -9.09 -4.63
N ALA A 351 26.64 -8.79 -3.72
CA ALA A 351 26.85 -7.88 -2.61
C ALA A 351 25.98 -8.25 -1.40
N TYR A 352 26.43 -7.88 -0.21
CA TYR A 352 25.72 -8.02 1.06
C TYR A 352 25.65 -6.66 1.78
N GLN A 353 24.66 -6.49 2.67
CA GLN A 353 24.51 -5.28 3.48
C GLN A 353 24.22 -5.64 4.94
N VAL A 354 24.85 -4.92 5.88
CA VAL A 354 24.68 -5.11 7.32
C VAL A 354 24.70 -3.76 8.04
N THR A 355 24.03 -3.66 9.20
CA THR A 355 24.16 -2.49 10.07
C THR A 355 25.34 -2.67 11.03
N LYS A 356 26.13 -1.60 11.24
CA LYS A 356 27.19 -1.47 12.26
C LYS A 356 26.68 -1.98 13.62
N GLY A 357 27.48 -2.81 14.30
CA GLY A 357 27.10 -3.51 15.53
C GLY A 357 26.44 -4.87 15.32
N GLN A 358 25.77 -5.11 14.18
CA GLN A 358 25.15 -6.41 13.89
C GLN A 358 26.18 -7.43 13.37
N LYS A 359 25.72 -8.65 13.08
CA LYS A 359 26.54 -9.72 12.47
C LYS A 359 25.97 -10.11 11.11
N ILE A 360 26.85 -10.45 10.15
CA ILE A 360 26.45 -10.99 8.85
C ILE A 360 27.17 -12.31 8.56
N LYS A 361 26.62 -13.10 7.64
CA LYS A 361 27.13 -14.42 7.28
C LYS A 361 27.15 -14.57 5.76
N LEU A 362 28.34 -14.49 5.18
CA LEU A 362 28.57 -14.73 3.75
C LEU A 362 28.52 -16.25 3.49
N ALA A 363 28.04 -16.69 2.33
CA ALA A 363 27.77 -18.10 2.07
C ALA A 363 28.19 -18.55 0.65
N VAL A 364 28.87 -19.69 0.56
CA VAL A 364 29.09 -20.43 -0.70
C VAL A 364 28.73 -21.90 -0.53
N GLU A 365 28.47 -22.56 -1.65
CA GLU A 365 28.29 -24.01 -1.74
C GLU A 365 29.37 -24.57 -2.67
N VAL A 366 30.24 -25.43 -2.14
CA VAL A 366 31.29 -26.13 -2.90
C VAL A 366 30.77 -27.48 -3.42
N ALA A 367 31.41 -28.08 -4.41
CA ALA A 367 30.94 -29.35 -4.97
C ALA A 367 31.16 -30.57 -4.06
N ASN A 368 32.21 -30.55 -3.24
CA ASN A 368 32.61 -31.65 -2.38
C ASN A 368 32.82 -31.16 -0.93
N GLU A 369 32.23 -31.86 0.04
CA GLU A 369 32.27 -31.58 1.47
C GLU A 369 33.69 -31.69 2.09
N ASP A 370 34.63 -32.38 1.44
CA ASP A 370 36.03 -32.47 1.90
C ASP A 370 36.89 -31.24 1.54
N VAL A 371 36.40 -30.31 0.70
CA VAL A 371 37.25 -29.24 0.15
C VAL A 371 37.34 -28.05 1.11
N GLU A 372 38.56 -27.73 1.56
CA GLU A 372 38.87 -26.52 2.32
C GLU A 372 38.71 -25.25 1.46
N VAL A 373 38.36 -24.13 2.10
CA VAL A 373 38.15 -22.85 1.41
C VAL A 373 38.85 -21.72 2.13
N LYS A 374 39.49 -20.83 1.36
CA LYS A 374 40.17 -19.64 1.88
C LYS A 374 39.29 -18.41 1.74
N TRP A 375 39.10 -17.69 2.83
CA TRP A 375 38.39 -16.40 2.83
C TRP A 375 39.40 -15.25 2.86
N LEU A 376 39.20 -14.25 1.99
CA LEU A 376 40.05 -13.06 1.92
C LEU A 376 39.21 -11.79 2.03
N LYS A 377 39.78 -10.75 2.64
CA LYS A 377 39.23 -9.38 2.74
C LYS A 377 40.21 -8.42 2.08
N ASN A 378 39.77 -7.68 1.07
CA ASN A 378 40.61 -6.80 0.25
C ASN A 378 41.92 -7.47 -0.24
N GLY A 379 41.86 -8.78 -0.55
CA GLY A 379 43.00 -9.56 -1.04
C GLY A 379 43.93 -10.15 0.04
N GLN A 380 43.71 -9.89 1.33
CA GLN A 380 44.45 -10.52 2.43
C GLN A 380 43.65 -11.68 3.03
N GLU A 381 44.31 -12.81 3.30
CA GLU A 381 43.66 -14.00 3.89
C GLU A 381 43.22 -13.74 5.35
N ILE A 382 41.93 -13.94 5.61
CA ILE A 382 41.31 -13.75 6.92
C ILE A 382 41.69 -14.95 7.79
N GLN A 383 42.00 -14.72 9.06
CA GLN A 383 42.21 -15.78 10.03
C GLN A 383 40.98 -15.98 10.94
N PRO A 384 40.64 -17.22 11.32
CA PRO A 384 39.58 -17.50 12.29
C PRO A 384 39.83 -16.78 13.62
N THR A 385 38.83 -16.07 14.12
CA THR A 385 38.88 -15.32 15.38
C THR A 385 37.51 -15.30 16.04
N GLY A 386 37.40 -14.81 17.28
CA GLY A 386 36.10 -14.52 17.89
C GLY A 386 35.24 -13.51 17.13
N ARG A 387 35.82 -12.80 16.14
CA ARG A 387 35.12 -11.88 15.24
C ARG A 387 34.75 -12.54 13.91
N TYR A 388 35.73 -13.14 13.23
CA TYR A 388 35.57 -13.83 11.95
C TYR A 388 35.48 -15.34 12.20
N ILE A 389 34.26 -15.86 12.21
CA ILE A 389 33.96 -17.26 12.53
C ILE A 389 33.69 -18.00 11.22
N PHE A 390 34.51 -19.01 10.92
CA PHE A 390 34.33 -19.86 9.73
C PHE A 390 33.48 -21.06 10.11
N GLU A 391 32.47 -21.40 9.31
CA GLU A 391 31.57 -22.52 9.56
C GLU A 391 31.40 -23.37 8.29
N SER A 392 31.62 -24.68 8.38
CA SER A 392 31.37 -25.67 7.32
C SER A 392 30.16 -26.52 7.69
N VAL A 393 29.22 -26.73 6.76
CA VAL A 393 28.00 -27.52 6.99
C VAL A 393 27.62 -28.22 5.68
N GLY A 394 27.96 -29.50 5.51
CA GLY A 394 27.80 -30.13 4.20
C GLY A 394 28.73 -29.49 3.17
N ASN A 395 28.23 -29.40 1.94
CA ASN A 395 28.81 -28.59 0.88
C ASN A 395 28.78 -27.06 1.16
N MET A 396 28.07 -26.57 2.19
CA MET A 396 28.09 -25.15 2.52
C MET A 396 29.36 -24.74 3.28
N ARG A 397 29.84 -23.52 2.98
CA ARG A 397 30.92 -22.84 3.68
C ARG A 397 30.50 -21.40 3.97
N TYR A 398 30.82 -20.92 5.16
CA TYR A 398 30.39 -19.60 5.60
C TYR A 398 31.51 -18.80 6.26
N LEU A 399 31.48 -17.49 6.03
CA LEU A 399 32.20 -16.49 6.82
C LEU A 399 31.18 -15.68 7.63
N THR A 400 31.09 -15.93 8.93
CA THR A 400 30.32 -15.11 9.87
C THR A 400 31.21 -13.99 10.41
N ILE A 401 30.83 -12.74 10.13
CA ILE A 401 31.47 -11.54 10.68
C ILE A 401 30.61 -11.03 11.83
N SER A 402 31.16 -11.03 13.04
CA SER A 402 30.48 -10.55 14.25
C SER A 402 30.86 -9.11 14.58
N ASN A 403 29.88 -8.32 15.05
CA ASN A 403 30.05 -6.91 15.40
C ASN A 403 30.70 -6.11 14.25
N CYS A 404 29.99 -6.04 13.12
CA CYS A 404 30.44 -5.38 11.91
C CYS A 404 30.70 -3.88 12.16
N SER A 405 31.78 -3.37 11.58
CA SER A 405 32.23 -1.98 11.68
C SER A 405 32.41 -1.38 10.28
N LEU A 406 32.56 -0.07 10.16
CA LEU A 406 32.87 0.57 8.87
C LEU A 406 34.18 0.03 8.25
N ALA A 407 35.12 -0.43 9.08
CA ALA A 407 36.34 -1.10 8.61
C ALA A 407 36.10 -2.54 8.06
N ASP A 408 34.85 -3.03 8.07
CA ASP A 408 34.42 -4.26 7.41
C ASP A 408 33.73 -4.04 6.07
N ASP A 409 33.50 -2.77 5.69
CA ASP A 409 33.09 -2.37 4.34
C ASP A 409 34.26 -2.64 3.37
N ALA A 410 34.13 -3.70 2.58
CA ALA A 410 35.24 -4.32 1.87
C ALA A 410 34.79 -5.34 0.82
N ALA A 411 35.70 -5.64 -0.12
CA ALA A 411 35.55 -6.78 -1.03
C ALA A 411 35.99 -8.08 -0.32
N TYR A 412 35.10 -9.05 -0.24
CA TYR A 412 35.39 -10.39 0.29
C TYR A 412 35.48 -11.40 -0.83
N CYS A 413 36.42 -12.34 -0.72
CA CYS A 413 36.65 -13.40 -1.68
C CYS A 413 36.65 -14.77 -1.00
N CYS A 414 36.10 -15.78 -1.67
CA CYS A 414 36.22 -17.18 -1.28
C CYS A 414 36.93 -17.94 -2.41
N ILE A 415 37.98 -18.70 -2.07
CA ILE A 415 38.81 -19.48 -2.99
C ILE A 415 38.68 -20.97 -2.65
N VAL A 416 38.54 -21.80 -3.70
CA VAL A 416 38.27 -23.25 -3.65
C VAL A 416 39.12 -23.91 -4.72
N GLY A 417 40.25 -24.51 -4.31
CA GLY A 417 41.30 -24.91 -5.26
C GLY A 417 41.84 -23.70 -6.03
N GLU A 418 41.80 -23.76 -7.36
CA GLU A 418 42.16 -22.64 -8.25
C GLU A 418 40.99 -21.68 -8.56
N GLU A 419 39.74 -22.08 -8.30
CA GLU A 419 38.58 -21.23 -8.55
C GLU A 419 38.35 -20.23 -7.41
N LYS A 420 37.82 -19.05 -7.75
CA LYS A 420 37.40 -18.04 -6.77
C LYS A 420 36.05 -17.40 -7.11
N CYS A 421 35.42 -16.84 -6.08
CA CYS A 421 34.28 -15.94 -6.20
C CYS A 421 34.41 -14.75 -5.23
N THR A 422 33.69 -13.67 -5.50
CA THR A 422 33.85 -12.37 -4.82
C THR A 422 32.51 -11.71 -4.53
N THR A 423 32.45 -10.90 -3.47
CA THR A 423 31.29 -10.09 -3.08
C THR A 423 31.74 -8.78 -2.45
N GLU A 424 30.90 -7.76 -2.49
CA GLU A 424 31.08 -6.50 -1.76
C GLU A 424 30.19 -6.50 -0.51
N LEU A 425 30.76 -6.30 0.67
CA LEU A 425 29.98 -6.09 1.90
C LEU A 425 29.92 -4.60 2.21
N PHE A 426 28.70 -4.07 2.32
CA PHE A 426 28.47 -2.69 2.75
C PHE A 426 28.01 -2.63 4.21
N VAL A 427 28.61 -1.76 5.02
CA VAL A 427 28.31 -1.60 6.46
C VAL A 427 27.69 -0.24 6.72
N LYS A 428 26.37 -0.22 6.95
CA LYS A 428 25.59 1.00 7.23
C LYS A 428 25.61 1.34 8.71
N GLU A 429 25.65 2.62 9.07
CA GLU A 429 25.45 3.02 10.46
C GLU A 429 23.97 2.87 10.89
N PRO A 430 23.66 2.59 12.18
CA PRO A 430 22.29 2.49 12.64
C PRO A 430 21.53 3.81 12.44
N PRO A 431 20.23 3.78 12.12
CA PRO A 431 19.44 4.99 11.95
C PRO A 431 19.19 5.65 13.31
N VAL A 432 19.87 6.78 13.54
CA VAL A 432 19.62 7.66 14.68
C VAL A 432 18.33 8.43 14.40
N THR A 433 17.30 8.27 15.21
CA THR A 433 16.04 9.03 15.06
C THR A 433 16.03 10.24 15.98
N ILE A 434 15.17 11.22 15.66
CA ILE A 434 14.93 12.40 16.49
C ILE A 434 13.74 12.07 17.40
N VAL A 435 13.98 12.09 18.71
CA VAL A 435 13.01 11.72 19.76
C VAL A 435 12.25 12.96 20.26
N LYS A 436 12.92 14.11 20.26
CA LYS A 436 12.34 15.43 20.52
C LYS A 436 12.65 16.35 19.34
N ASN A 437 11.58 16.82 18.69
CA ASN A 437 11.66 17.71 17.54
C ASN A 437 12.10 19.13 17.93
N LEU A 438 12.54 19.89 16.93
CA LEU A 438 12.68 21.34 17.06
C LEU A 438 11.28 21.99 17.23
N GLU A 439 11.24 23.15 17.88
CA GLU A 439 10.01 23.94 18.07
C GLU A 439 10.19 25.32 17.41
N ASP A 440 9.14 25.82 16.74
CA ASP A 440 9.11 27.14 16.08
C ASP A 440 9.29 28.27 17.13
N GLN A 441 10.17 29.25 16.86
CA GLN A 441 10.52 30.32 17.80
C GLN A 441 10.35 31.72 17.19
N MET A 442 9.97 32.67 18.05
CA MET A 442 9.84 34.09 17.71
C MET A 442 10.54 34.91 18.79
N VAL A 443 11.49 35.75 18.39
CA VAL A 443 12.42 36.49 19.27
C VAL A 443 12.56 37.94 18.81
N MET A 444 13.02 38.81 19.71
CA MET A 444 13.38 40.19 19.37
C MET A 444 14.81 40.29 18.82
N LYS A 445 15.04 41.26 17.93
CA LYS A 445 16.38 41.60 17.43
C LYS A 445 17.36 41.87 18.59
N GLY A 446 18.46 41.12 18.60
CA GLY A 446 19.49 41.15 19.65
C GLY A 446 19.36 40.06 20.73
N GLU A 447 18.27 39.29 20.77
CA GLU A 447 18.13 38.18 21.74
C GLU A 447 18.93 36.94 21.34
N ARG A 448 19.24 36.08 22.33
CA ARG A 448 19.90 34.78 22.10
C ARG A 448 18.86 33.69 21.88
N VAL A 449 19.02 32.94 20.80
CA VAL A 449 18.13 31.83 20.39
C VAL A 449 18.77 30.50 20.75
N GLU A 450 18.00 29.54 21.26
CA GLU A 450 18.44 28.15 21.46
C GLU A 450 17.43 27.17 20.83
N LEU A 451 17.80 26.60 19.69
CA LEU A 451 17.03 25.58 18.98
C LEU A 451 17.51 24.20 19.41
N GLU A 452 16.62 23.39 19.98
CA GLU A 452 16.96 22.17 20.72
C GLU A 452 16.25 20.93 20.17
N CYS A 453 17.00 19.84 20.00
CA CYS A 453 16.45 18.51 19.76
C CYS A 453 17.14 17.43 20.63
N GLU A 454 16.50 16.27 20.73
CA GLU A 454 17.07 15.08 21.39
C GLU A 454 16.99 13.90 20.42
N VAL A 455 18.06 13.09 20.37
CA VAL A 455 18.19 11.96 19.43
C VAL A 455 18.29 10.60 20.13
N SER A 456 18.07 9.52 19.38
CA SER A 456 17.92 8.16 19.93
C SER A 456 19.20 7.47 20.40
N GLU A 457 20.38 8.02 20.11
CA GLU A 457 21.68 7.42 20.44
C GLU A 457 22.58 8.48 21.09
N GLU A 458 23.06 8.18 22.30
CA GLU A 458 23.95 9.08 23.05
C GLU A 458 25.26 9.28 22.28
N GLY A 459 25.68 10.53 22.12
CA GLY A 459 26.93 10.81 21.41
C GLY A 459 26.83 10.70 19.88
N ALA A 460 25.64 10.53 19.29
CA ALA A 460 25.43 10.65 17.85
C ALA A 460 25.83 12.02 17.29
N ASN A 461 25.96 12.13 15.96
CA ASN A 461 26.25 13.40 15.29
C ASN A 461 25.05 13.80 14.42
N VAL A 462 24.71 15.09 14.47
CA VAL A 462 23.61 15.69 13.70
C VAL A 462 24.19 16.77 12.79
N LYS A 463 23.62 16.92 11.60
CA LYS A 463 23.85 18.08 10.72
C LYS A 463 22.80 19.13 11.02
N TRP A 464 23.18 20.41 10.97
CA TRP A 464 22.25 21.54 11.02
C TRP A 464 22.24 22.22 9.66
N GLU A 465 21.07 22.67 9.22
CA GLU A 465 20.87 23.46 8.01
C GLU A 465 20.02 24.69 8.35
N LYS A 466 20.27 25.80 7.65
CA LYS A 466 19.35 26.95 7.58
C LYS A 466 18.97 27.15 6.12
N ASP A 467 17.67 27.16 5.83
CA ASP A 467 17.12 27.39 4.48
C ASP A 467 17.73 26.46 3.39
N GLY A 468 18.15 25.26 3.79
CA GLY A 468 18.79 24.24 2.94
C GLY A 468 20.32 24.32 2.83
N VAL A 469 20.97 25.30 3.47
CA VAL A 469 22.43 25.44 3.53
C VAL A 469 22.96 24.82 4.82
N GLU A 470 23.95 23.92 4.74
CA GLU A 470 24.53 23.26 5.92
C GLU A 470 25.33 24.26 6.79
N LEU A 471 24.91 24.42 8.04
CA LEU A 471 25.57 25.26 9.03
C LEU A 471 26.81 24.56 9.59
N THR A 472 27.97 25.10 9.27
CA THR A 472 29.26 24.69 9.83
C THR A 472 29.68 25.62 10.97
N ARG A 473 30.81 25.34 11.63
CA ARG A 473 31.43 26.31 12.53
C ARG A 473 32.10 27.40 11.70
N ASP A 474 31.42 28.53 11.60
CA ASP A 474 31.93 29.75 10.96
C ASP A 474 32.91 30.52 11.86
N GLU A 475 33.84 31.25 11.25
CA GLU A 475 34.87 32.05 11.93
C GLU A 475 34.27 33.28 12.64
N SER A 476 33.02 33.65 12.30
CA SER A 476 32.26 34.75 12.94
C SER A 476 31.76 34.46 14.36
N PHE A 477 31.80 33.21 14.83
CA PHE A 477 31.19 32.75 16.09
C PHE A 477 29.66 32.97 16.24
N LYS A 478 28.94 33.39 15.18
CA LYS A 478 27.48 33.66 15.25
C LYS A 478 26.67 32.44 15.70
N TYR A 479 27.01 31.26 15.14
CA TYR A 479 26.39 29.97 15.44
C TYR A 479 27.26 29.12 16.37
N ARG A 480 26.69 28.62 17.47
CA ARG A 480 27.38 27.74 18.43
C ARG A 480 26.59 26.47 18.71
N PHE A 481 27.11 25.34 18.25
CA PHE A 481 26.56 24.00 18.51
C PHE A 481 27.00 23.47 19.87
N LYS A 482 26.04 23.15 20.75
CA LYS A 482 26.24 22.35 21.99
C LYS A 482 25.74 20.93 21.77
N LYS A 483 26.42 19.97 22.38
CA LYS A 483 26.07 18.54 22.43
C LYS A 483 26.23 18.06 23.87
N ASP A 484 25.24 17.33 24.38
CA ASP A 484 25.13 16.96 25.80
C ASP A 484 24.40 15.61 25.90
N GLY A 485 25.15 14.50 25.89
CA GLY A 485 24.59 13.15 25.76
C GLY A 485 23.80 12.95 24.46
N CYS A 486 22.48 12.78 24.57
CA CYS A 486 21.51 12.70 23.46
C CYS A 486 20.99 14.07 22.99
N LYS A 487 21.27 15.15 23.72
CA LYS A 487 20.72 16.49 23.46
C LYS A 487 21.64 17.32 22.58
N HIS A 488 21.07 17.93 21.55
CA HIS A 488 21.76 18.82 20.62
C HIS A 488 21.09 20.19 20.60
N VAL A 489 21.89 21.26 20.68
CA VAL A 489 21.39 22.64 20.68
C VAL A 489 22.19 23.48 19.70
N LEU A 490 21.50 24.16 18.79
CA LEU A 490 22.04 25.26 18.00
C LEU A 490 21.74 26.57 18.73
N ILE A 491 22.79 27.30 19.10
CA ILE A 491 22.69 28.59 19.79
C ILE A 491 23.06 29.69 18.79
N ILE A 492 22.21 30.69 18.65
CA ILE A 492 22.46 31.94 17.91
C ILE A 492 22.65 33.03 18.95
N ASN A 493 23.83 33.66 19.00
CA ASN A 493 24.17 34.52 20.14
C ASN A 493 23.41 35.86 20.14
N GLU A 494 23.20 36.46 18.97
CA GLU A 494 22.47 37.72 18.78
C GLU A 494 21.58 37.59 17.52
N ALA A 495 20.26 37.59 17.70
CA ALA A 495 19.31 37.39 16.62
C ALA A 495 19.20 38.65 15.73
N THR A 496 19.36 38.47 14.42
CA THR A 496 19.23 39.52 13.40
C THR A 496 18.13 39.17 12.39
N LYS A 497 17.65 40.15 11.61
CA LYS A 497 16.64 39.93 10.56
C LYS A 497 17.08 38.90 9.49
N GLU A 498 18.39 38.71 9.34
CA GLU A 498 19.02 37.71 8.45
C GLU A 498 18.93 36.28 9.02
N ASP A 499 18.73 36.13 10.33
CA ASP A 499 18.57 34.84 10.99
C ASP A 499 17.13 34.30 10.87
N CYS A 500 16.16 35.09 10.41
CA CYS A 500 14.84 34.59 10.04
C CYS A 500 14.96 33.45 9.01
N GLY A 501 14.24 32.34 9.20
CA GLY A 501 14.26 31.22 8.24
C GLY A 501 13.98 29.86 8.86
N HIS A 502 14.12 28.83 8.03
CA HIS A 502 13.85 27.43 8.38
C HIS A 502 15.12 26.74 8.85
N TYR A 503 15.24 26.50 10.15
CA TYR A 503 16.31 25.71 10.75
C TYR A 503 15.92 24.24 10.79
N LYS A 504 16.80 23.39 10.27
CA LYS A 504 16.58 21.95 10.16
C LYS A 504 17.75 21.19 10.79
N VAL A 505 17.44 20.17 11.57
CA VAL A 505 18.41 19.21 12.09
C VAL A 505 18.19 17.86 11.41
N LYS A 506 19.27 17.29 10.86
CA LYS A 506 19.25 16.03 10.12
C LYS A 506 20.11 14.97 10.79
N THR A 507 19.61 13.75 10.79
CA THR A 507 20.34 12.52 11.12
C THR A 507 20.31 11.56 9.93
N ASN A 508 20.89 10.37 10.08
CA ASN A 508 20.75 9.30 9.09
C ASN A 508 19.43 8.49 9.22
N GLY A 509 18.61 8.78 10.24
CA GLY A 509 17.32 8.12 10.50
C GLY A 509 16.10 9.05 10.43
N GLY A 510 16.28 10.37 10.27
CA GLY A 510 15.19 11.33 10.15
C GLY A 510 15.67 12.79 10.07
N GLU A 511 14.72 13.71 9.97
CA GLU A 511 14.96 15.16 10.05
C GLU A 511 13.84 15.85 10.83
N SER A 512 14.16 16.99 11.44
CA SER A 512 13.22 17.83 12.18
C SER A 512 13.50 19.30 11.85
N MET A 513 12.47 20.14 11.82
CA MET A 513 12.55 21.50 11.29
C MET A 513 11.67 22.45 12.09
N ALA A 514 12.20 23.64 12.37
CA ALA A 514 11.52 24.75 13.01
C ALA A 514 11.76 26.06 12.26
N GLU A 515 10.78 26.95 12.29
CA GLU A 515 10.88 28.31 11.80
C GLU A 515 11.37 29.25 12.91
N LEU A 516 12.31 30.14 12.58
CA LEU A 516 12.73 31.25 13.45
C LEU A 516 12.27 32.57 12.82
N LEU A 517 11.60 33.40 13.63
CA LEU A 517 11.18 34.75 13.27
C LEU A 517 11.82 35.77 14.22
N VAL A 518 12.52 36.76 13.68
CA VAL A 518 13.17 37.83 14.44
C VAL A 518 12.43 39.15 14.20
N GLN A 519 11.75 39.66 15.22
CA GLN A 519 10.99 40.91 15.15
C GLN A 519 11.87 42.12 15.51
N GLU A 520 11.70 43.20 14.75
CA GLU A 520 12.30 44.50 15.05
C GLU A 520 11.31 45.34 15.87
N LYS A 521 11.82 46.13 16.82
CA LYS A 521 10.98 46.97 17.69
C LYS A 521 10.57 48.24 16.94
N GLU A 522 9.36 48.24 16.41
CA GLU A 522 8.72 49.41 15.80
C GLU A 522 8.31 50.43 16.88
N LEU A 523 8.17 51.70 16.49
CA LEU A 523 7.68 52.79 17.33
C LEU A 523 6.45 53.39 16.67
N GLU A 524 5.29 53.21 17.30
CA GLU A 524 4.00 53.66 16.76
C GLU A 524 3.82 55.15 17.06
N VAL A 525 3.17 55.88 16.16
CA VAL A 525 2.89 57.31 16.32
C VAL A 525 1.43 57.48 16.69
N TYR A 526 1.15 57.75 17.96
CA TYR A 526 -0.21 57.98 18.49
C TYR A 526 -0.71 59.39 18.18
N GLN A 527 0.20 60.35 18.01
CA GLN A 527 -0.11 61.69 17.52
C GLN A 527 1.05 62.24 16.70
N SER A 528 0.82 62.60 15.43
CA SER A 528 1.79 63.34 14.62
C SER A 528 1.77 64.84 14.97
N ILE A 529 2.85 65.55 14.65
CA ILE A 529 2.79 67.00 14.48
C ILE A 529 1.95 67.36 13.24
N ALA A 530 1.40 68.57 13.20
CA ALA A 530 0.53 69.07 12.15
C ALA A 530 0.80 70.55 11.86
N ASP A 531 0.47 70.99 10.65
CA ASP A 531 0.70 72.35 10.17
C ASP A 531 -0.04 73.41 10.99
N LEU A 532 0.58 74.59 11.10
CA LEU A 532 0.05 75.73 11.86
C LEU A 532 0.08 77.00 11.01
N THR A 533 -0.93 77.84 11.17
CA THR A 533 -0.97 79.21 10.61
C THR A 533 -1.32 80.17 11.73
N VAL A 534 -0.44 81.14 12.00
CA VAL A 534 -0.53 82.04 13.16
C VAL A 534 -0.25 83.49 12.77
N LYS A 535 -0.72 84.45 13.58
CA LYS A 535 -0.47 85.87 13.37
C LYS A 535 0.69 86.35 14.25
N ALA A 536 1.16 87.57 13.97
CA ALA A 536 2.17 88.22 14.81
C ALA A 536 1.74 88.23 16.29
N LYS A 537 2.65 87.76 17.16
CA LYS A 537 2.49 87.63 18.63
C LYS A 537 1.62 86.48 19.14
N ASP A 538 0.99 85.67 18.29
CA ASP A 538 0.35 84.42 18.73
C ASP A 538 1.42 83.40 19.16
N GLN A 539 1.00 82.33 19.86
CA GLN A 539 1.86 81.18 20.22
C GLN A 539 1.68 80.05 19.20
N ALA A 540 2.78 79.44 18.76
CA ALA A 540 2.76 78.18 17.99
C ALA A 540 3.13 76.98 18.87
N VAL A 541 2.45 75.85 18.68
CA VAL A 541 2.65 74.61 19.46
C VAL A 541 2.66 73.39 18.54
N PHE A 542 3.84 72.84 18.29
CA PHE A 542 3.98 71.51 17.69
C PHE A 542 4.04 70.47 18.80
N LYS A 543 3.26 69.39 18.67
CA LYS A 543 3.26 68.27 19.63
C LYS A 543 3.04 66.93 18.94
N CYS A 544 3.68 65.89 19.45
CA CYS A 544 3.51 64.52 19.00
C CYS A 544 3.56 63.53 20.17
N GLU A 545 3.02 62.33 19.94
CA GLU A 545 3.00 61.23 20.89
C GLU A 545 3.46 59.93 20.21
N VAL A 546 4.39 59.20 20.85
CA VAL A 546 5.01 57.96 20.32
C VAL A 546 4.94 56.82 21.33
N SER A 547 4.91 55.55 20.91
CA SER A 547 4.48 54.45 21.79
C SER A 547 5.41 54.11 22.97
N ASP A 548 6.70 54.46 22.93
CA ASP A 548 7.65 54.27 24.03
C ASP A 548 7.86 55.56 24.85
N GLU A 549 7.67 55.45 26.16
CA GLU A 549 7.80 56.53 27.15
C GLU A 549 9.25 57.00 27.40
N ASN A 550 10.25 56.29 26.87
CA ASN A 550 11.68 56.55 27.12
C ASN A 550 12.42 57.12 25.90
N VAL A 551 11.76 57.16 24.74
CA VAL A 551 12.34 57.75 23.53
C VAL A 551 12.59 59.24 23.76
N ARG A 552 13.72 59.73 23.27
CA ARG A 552 14.03 61.16 23.20
C ARG A 552 14.08 61.56 21.73
N GLY A 553 14.23 62.84 21.45
CA GLY A 553 14.42 63.28 20.08
C GLY A 553 14.75 64.76 19.97
N THR A 554 15.25 65.12 18.81
CA THR A 554 15.76 66.46 18.49
C THR A 554 14.79 67.16 17.55
N TRP A 555 14.52 68.45 17.81
CA TRP A 555 13.71 69.30 16.93
C TRP A 555 14.60 70.07 15.96
N TYR A 556 14.12 70.23 14.73
CA TYR A 556 14.77 70.97 13.65
C TYR A 556 13.79 71.95 13.02
N LYS A 557 14.30 73.06 12.47
CA LYS A 557 13.58 74.02 11.64
C LYS A 557 14.37 74.22 10.36
N ASN A 558 13.75 74.01 9.20
CA ASN A 558 14.39 74.08 7.88
C ASN A 558 15.72 73.28 7.82
N GLY A 559 15.79 72.15 8.52
CA GLY A 559 16.97 71.29 8.66
C GLY A 559 18.02 71.71 9.72
N VAL A 560 17.82 72.82 10.45
CA VAL A 560 18.74 73.31 11.50
C VAL A 560 18.21 72.96 12.89
N GLU A 561 19.07 72.45 13.78
CA GLU A 561 18.74 72.08 15.17
C GLU A 561 18.13 73.26 15.95
N VAL A 562 16.92 73.07 16.49
CA VAL A 562 16.22 74.08 17.31
C VAL A 562 16.63 73.91 18.77
N LYS A 563 17.17 74.97 19.36
CA LYS A 563 17.56 75.03 20.78
C LYS A 563 16.57 75.89 21.55
N ALA A 564 16.29 75.49 22.78
CA ALA A 564 15.43 76.26 23.66
C ALA A 564 16.09 77.61 24.02
N ASP A 565 15.30 78.67 24.01
CA ASP A 565 15.73 80.04 24.32
C ASP A 565 14.64 80.79 25.12
N ALA A 566 14.64 82.13 25.11
CA ALA A 566 13.66 82.93 25.83
C ALA A 566 12.24 82.95 25.21
N ARG A 567 12.06 82.45 23.98
CA ARG A 567 10.76 82.29 23.29
C ARG A 567 10.45 80.84 22.94
N ILE A 568 11.48 80.00 22.75
CA ILE A 568 11.35 78.62 22.29
C ILE A 568 11.51 77.67 23.46
N ASN A 569 10.45 76.93 23.77
CA ASN A 569 10.43 75.96 24.87
C ASN A 569 10.21 74.54 24.33
N ILE A 570 11.11 73.61 24.70
CA ILE A 570 11.08 72.20 24.30
C ILE A 570 10.85 71.34 25.53
N THR A 571 9.79 70.55 25.53
CA THR A 571 9.43 69.66 26.65
C THR A 571 9.17 68.23 26.18
N HIS A 572 9.44 67.28 27.08
CA HIS A 572 9.26 65.85 26.89
C HIS A 572 8.75 65.24 28.21
N ILE A 573 7.62 64.54 28.17
CA ILE A 573 6.97 63.91 29.34
C ILE A 573 6.39 62.56 28.91
N GLY A 574 7.11 61.48 29.19
CA GLY A 574 6.75 60.14 28.71
C GLY A 574 6.61 60.13 27.19
N ARG A 575 5.53 59.54 26.67
CA ARG A 575 5.26 59.49 25.22
C ARG A 575 5.19 60.84 24.50
N ASN A 576 4.99 61.94 25.23
CA ASN A 576 4.66 63.25 24.65
C ASN A 576 5.91 64.12 24.44
N HIS A 577 6.11 64.60 23.21
CA HIS A 577 7.09 65.62 22.85
C HIS A 577 6.40 66.91 22.39
N LYS A 578 6.87 68.08 22.86
CA LYS A 578 6.27 69.37 22.54
C LYS A 578 7.33 70.45 22.29
N LEU A 579 7.20 71.17 21.18
CA LEU A 579 7.90 72.41 20.87
C LEU A 579 6.88 73.55 20.92
N THR A 580 7.18 74.59 21.70
CA THR A 580 6.37 75.81 21.84
C THR A 580 7.19 77.03 21.42
N ILE A 581 6.59 77.94 20.66
CA ILE A 581 7.21 79.20 20.23
C ILE A 581 6.28 80.33 20.67
N ASP A 582 6.76 81.14 21.61
CA ASP A 582 6.07 82.32 22.13
C ASP A 582 6.41 83.57 21.30
N GLU A 583 5.45 84.49 21.19
CA GLU A 583 5.51 85.70 20.36
C GLU A 583 6.01 85.43 18.92
N VAL A 584 5.22 84.70 18.13
CA VAL A 584 5.60 84.33 16.75
C VAL A 584 5.74 85.54 15.83
N LYS A 585 6.79 85.51 15.00
CA LYS A 585 7.21 86.53 14.03
C LYS A 585 7.23 85.97 12.59
N PRO A 586 7.35 86.82 11.54
CA PRO A 586 7.58 86.34 10.17
C PRO A 586 8.83 85.46 10.03
N GLU A 587 9.90 85.78 10.76
CA GLU A 587 11.16 85.00 10.75
C GLU A 587 11.03 83.59 11.36
N ASP A 588 9.93 83.30 12.07
CA ASP A 588 9.66 81.98 12.63
C ASP A 588 9.03 81.02 11.61
N GLU A 589 8.58 81.49 10.44
CA GLU A 589 8.04 80.65 9.37
C GLU A 589 9.03 79.56 8.92
N GLY A 590 8.52 78.37 8.55
CA GLY A 590 9.32 77.27 8.04
C GLY A 590 8.81 75.88 8.42
N ASP A 591 9.52 74.86 7.96
CA ASP A 591 9.23 73.45 8.18
C ASP A 591 9.91 72.97 9.47
N TYR A 592 9.11 72.58 10.45
CA TYR A 592 9.56 72.03 11.73
C TYR A 592 9.53 70.50 11.68
N THR A 593 10.58 69.85 12.18
CA THR A 593 10.73 68.40 12.14
C THR A 593 11.22 67.86 13.49
N PHE A 594 10.56 66.82 14.00
CA PHE A 594 11.00 66.04 15.15
C PHE A 594 11.65 64.73 14.70
N VAL A 595 12.83 64.43 15.24
CA VAL A 595 13.62 63.23 14.95
C VAL A 595 13.84 62.44 16.24
N PRO A 596 13.17 61.29 16.46
CA PRO A 596 13.38 60.43 17.62
C PRO A 596 14.73 59.69 17.59
N ASP A 597 15.42 59.70 18.72
CA ASP A 597 16.75 59.11 18.88
C ASP A 597 16.71 57.58 18.73
N GLY A 598 17.48 57.05 17.78
CA GLY A 598 17.61 55.61 17.52
C GLY A 598 16.55 55.01 16.60
N TYR A 599 15.63 55.80 16.06
CA TYR A 599 14.56 55.35 15.16
C TYR A 599 14.68 55.99 13.77
N ALA A 600 14.28 55.25 12.72
CA ALA A 600 14.51 55.61 11.32
C ALA A 600 13.30 56.30 10.65
N PHE A 601 12.61 57.20 11.38
CA PHE A 601 11.53 58.02 10.83
C PHE A 601 11.54 59.41 11.45
N ASN A 602 10.97 60.38 10.75
CA ASN A 602 10.85 61.77 11.18
C ASN A 602 9.36 62.18 11.14
N LEU A 603 8.97 63.16 11.97
CA LEU A 603 7.66 63.82 11.88
C LEU A 603 7.86 65.27 11.48
N SER A 604 7.21 65.74 10.40
CA SER A 604 7.39 67.09 9.83
C SER A 604 6.06 67.83 9.68
N ALA A 605 6.07 69.15 9.93
CA ALA A 605 4.92 70.06 9.75
C ALA A 605 5.39 71.52 9.57
N LYS A 606 4.61 72.33 8.84
CA LYS A 606 4.96 73.72 8.50
C LYS A 606 4.28 74.75 9.40
N LEU A 607 5.02 75.77 9.81
CA LEU A 607 4.48 77.03 10.35
C LEU A 607 4.32 78.04 9.20
N ASN A 608 3.18 78.71 9.12
CA ASN A 608 2.85 79.75 8.13
C ASN A 608 2.47 81.06 8.83
N PHE A 609 2.85 82.21 8.27
CA PHE A 609 2.57 83.54 8.81
C PHE A 609 1.48 84.28 7.99
N LEU A 610 0.60 85.05 8.66
CA LEU A 610 -0.60 85.63 8.02
C LEU A 610 -0.63 87.18 8.03
N GLU A 611 -0.48 87.80 6.86
CA GLU A 611 -0.78 89.22 6.60
C GLU A 611 -2.15 89.42 5.93
N VAL A 612 -2.72 90.65 6.01
CA VAL A 612 -4.06 90.99 5.49
C VAL A 612 -4.06 92.33 4.75
N LYS A 613 -4.62 92.37 3.53
CA LYS A 613 -5.01 93.57 2.77
C LYS A 613 -6.33 93.31 2.02
N ILE A 614 -7.10 94.37 1.74
CA ILE A 614 -8.44 94.33 1.11
C ILE A 614 -8.57 95.56 0.20
N ASP A 615 -9.20 95.41 -0.97
CA ASP A 615 -9.87 96.50 -1.71
C ASP A 615 -11.02 95.93 -2.58
N PHE A 616 -11.91 96.78 -3.10
CA PHE A 616 -13.31 96.39 -3.40
C PHE A 616 -13.90 97.06 -4.65
N VAL A 617 -14.46 96.28 -5.58
CA VAL A 617 -15.49 96.72 -6.58
C VAL A 617 -16.44 95.54 -6.87
N PRO A 618 -17.76 95.69 -6.73
CA PRO A 618 -18.72 94.60 -7.02
C PRO A 618 -19.04 94.46 -8.51
N ARG A 619 -19.22 93.23 -8.96
CA ARG A 619 -19.64 92.88 -10.33
C ARG A 619 -20.54 91.66 -10.21
N GLN A 620 -21.83 91.81 -10.51
CA GLN A 620 -22.78 90.71 -10.29
C GLN A 620 -22.56 89.59 -11.31
N ASP A 621 -21.84 88.55 -10.88
CA ASP A 621 -21.57 87.34 -11.66
C ASP A 621 -22.41 86.17 -11.08
N PRO A 622 -23.02 85.33 -11.94
CA PRO A 622 -23.84 84.18 -11.51
C PRO A 622 -22.98 83.16 -10.74
N PRO A 623 -23.59 82.34 -9.87
CA PRO A 623 -22.81 81.43 -9.05
C PRO A 623 -22.34 80.24 -9.89
N LYS A 624 -21.17 79.69 -9.55
CA LYS A 624 -20.61 78.53 -10.24
C LYS A 624 -19.81 77.66 -9.28
N ILE A 625 -19.94 76.34 -9.43
CA ILE A 625 -19.19 75.30 -8.72
C ILE A 625 -17.98 74.86 -9.57
N HIS A 626 -16.83 74.67 -8.94
CA HIS A 626 -15.58 74.28 -9.61
C HIS A 626 -14.97 73.02 -8.97
N LEU A 627 -15.60 71.86 -9.21
CA LEU A 627 -15.08 70.56 -8.76
C LEU A 627 -13.75 70.19 -9.44
N ASP A 628 -13.64 70.53 -10.73
CA ASP A 628 -12.49 70.31 -11.60
C ASP A 628 -11.19 70.89 -11.04
N CYS A 629 -11.26 72.06 -10.41
CA CYS A 629 -10.13 72.73 -9.76
C CYS A 629 -9.48 71.94 -8.61
N MET A 630 -10.11 70.87 -8.11
CA MET A 630 -9.54 69.95 -7.11
C MET A 630 -9.04 68.63 -7.71
N GLY A 631 -9.03 68.49 -9.04
CA GLY A 631 -8.78 67.21 -9.71
C GLY A 631 -9.95 66.21 -9.55
N ARG A 632 -11.14 66.69 -9.20
CA ARG A 632 -12.36 65.89 -9.00
C ARG A 632 -13.33 66.15 -10.15
N THR A 633 -13.52 65.19 -11.04
CA THR A 633 -14.60 65.26 -12.04
C THR A 633 -15.95 65.00 -11.38
N ALA A 634 -17.06 65.36 -12.04
CA ALA A 634 -18.41 65.03 -11.56
C ALA A 634 -18.68 63.51 -11.47
N GLU A 635 -17.82 62.69 -12.06
CA GLU A 635 -17.87 61.21 -12.00
C GLU A 635 -17.03 60.65 -10.84
N SER A 636 -16.21 61.48 -10.18
CA SER A 636 -15.25 61.01 -9.16
C SER A 636 -15.94 60.66 -7.84
N THR A 637 -15.95 59.37 -7.51
CA THR A 637 -16.53 58.86 -6.26
C THR A 637 -15.53 59.02 -5.11
N ILE A 638 -15.94 59.71 -4.05
CA ILE A 638 -15.14 59.93 -2.85
C ILE A 638 -15.31 58.73 -1.92
N VAL A 639 -14.20 58.07 -1.60
CA VAL A 639 -14.17 56.91 -0.70
C VAL A 639 -13.74 57.36 0.71
N VAL A 640 -14.53 57.02 1.72
CA VAL A 640 -14.20 57.26 3.14
C VAL A 640 -14.29 55.95 3.93
N VAL A 641 -13.34 55.73 4.85
CA VAL A 641 -13.38 54.56 5.75
C VAL A 641 -14.38 54.81 6.89
N ALA A 642 -15.14 53.80 7.27
CA ALA A 642 -16.09 53.88 8.37
C ALA A 642 -15.41 54.35 9.67
N GLY A 643 -16.10 55.22 10.42
CA GLY A 643 -15.57 55.88 11.62
C GLY A 643 -14.67 57.10 11.35
N ASN A 644 -14.13 57.28 10.13
CA ASN A 644 -13.36 58.48 9.79
C ASN A 644 -14.26 59.67 9.44
N LYS A 645 -13.71 60.88 9.56
CA LYS A 645 -14.34 62.14 9.15
C LYS A 645 -14.41 62.23 7.62
N LEU A 646 -15.59 62.48 7.08
CA LEU A 646 -15.82 62.85 5.68
C LEU A 646 -15.81 64.38 5.58
N ARG A 647 -14.95 64.95 4.72
CA ARG A 647 -14.93 66.39 4.39
C ARG A 647 -15.09 66.58 2.88
N LEU A 648 -16.19 67.21 2.49
CA LEU A 648 -16.47 67.67 1.14
C LEU A 648 -16.23 69.18 1.08
N ASP A 649 -14.99 69.55 0.78
CA ASP A 649 -14.62 70.92 0.42
C ASP A 649 -14.99 71.15 -1.05
N VAL A 650 -15.67 72.25 -1.37
CA VAL A 650 -16.15 72.56 -2.73
C VAL A 650 -15.93 74.06 -3.03
N PRO A 651 -15.01 74.39 -3.95
CA PRO A 651 -14.79 75.76 -4.42
C PRO A 651 -16.00 76.27 -5.21
N ILE A 652 -16.43 77.50 -4.88
CA ILE A 652 -17.60 78.16 -5.45
C ILE A 652 -17.29 79.64 -5.71
N THR A 653 -17.83 80.20 -6.79
CA THR A 653 -17.74 81.64 -7.10
C THR A 653 -19.14 82.23 -7.27
N GLY A 654 -19.28 83.55 -7.13
CA GLY A 654 -20.51 84.29 -7.42
C GLY A 654 -20.59 85.59 -6.60
N ASP A 655 -21.13 86.66 -7.18
CA ASP A 655 -21.35 87.95 -6.51
C ASP A 655 -22.78 88.46 -6.82
N PRO A 656 -23.64 88.76 -5.82
CA PRO A 656 -23.47 88.54 -4.38
C PRO A 656 -23.13 87.08 -4.04
N ALA A 657 -22.42 86.88 -2.93
CA ALA A 657 -22.02 85.55 -2.47
C ALA A 657 -23.24 84.60 -2.37
N PRO A 658 -23.21 83.41 -2.99
CA PRO A 658 -24.38 82.56 -3.07
C PRO A 658 -24.78 81.95 -1.73
N THR A 659 -26.09 81.74 -1.53
CA THR A 659 -26.58 80.83 -0.50
C THR A 659 -26.38 79.40 -0.97
N VAL A 660 -25.86 78.54 -0.08
CA VAL A 660 -25.54 77.14 -0.36
C VAL A 660 -26.57 76.24 0.33
N ILE A 661 -27.01 75.19 -0.36
CA ILE A 661 -27.90 74.16 0.16
C ILE A 661 -27.27 72.80 -0.16
N TRP A 662 -27.07 71.96 0.86
CA TRP A 662 -26.65 70.58 0.69
C TRP A 662 -27.86 69.64 0.81
N THR A 663 -27.94 68.64 -0.07
CA THR A 663 -28.92 67.55 0.03
C THR A 663 -28.22 66.20 -0.03
N LYS A 664 -28.91 65.15 0.43
CA LYS A 664 -28.55 63.75 0.17
C LYS A 664 -29.71 63.08 -0.53
N GLY A 665 -29.56 62.85 -1.84
CA GLY A 665 -30.72 62.67 -2.73
C GLY A 665 -31.71 63.84 -2.56
N GLU A 666 -33.01 63.52 -2.47
CA GLU A 666 -34.08 64.53 -2.31
C GLU A 666 -34.13 65.18 -0.91
N LYS A 667 -33.42 64.66 0.10
CA LYS A 667 -33.49 65.19 1.48
C LYS A 667 -32.49 66.32 1.68
N VAL A 668 -32.99 67.54 1.93
CA VAL A 668 -32.16 68.67 2.40
C VAL A 668 -31.49 68.32 3.73
N ILE A 669 -30.19 68.58 3.82
CA ILE A 669 -29.40 68.38 5.03
C ILE A 669 -29.53 69.62 5.92
N THR A 670 -29.75 69.39 7.21
CA THR A 670 -29.75 70.43 8.26
C THR A 670 -28.87 69.97 9.41
N GLU A 671 -28.31 70.88 10.19
CA GLU A 671 -27.36 70.60 11.30
C GLU A 671 -28.04 70.00 12.55
N GLY A 672 -29.09 69.20 12.39
CA GLY A 672 -29.95 68.71 13.48
C GLY A 672 -29.39 67.54 14.30
N ASP A 673 -28.52 66.71 13.72
CA ASP A 673 -28.05 65.45 14.32
C ASP A 673 -26.63 65.53 14.93
N GLY A 674 -26.00 66.71 14.96
CA GLY A 674 -24.70 66.96 15.62
C GLY A 674 -23.46 66.31 14.99
N ARG A 675 -23.61 65.27 14.15
CA ARG A 675 -22.52 64.69 13.34
C ARG A 675 -22.15 65.53 12.11
N VAL A 676 -23.05 66.41 11.67
CA VAL A 676 -22.89 67.21 10.44
C VAL A 676 -22.66 68.68 10.78
N HIS A 677 -21.70 69.29 10.09
CA HIS A 677 -21.45 70.73 10.11
C HIS A 677 -21.25 71.25 8.68
N VAL A 678 -21.83 72.41 8.35
CA VAL A 678 -21.69 73.05 7.03
C VAL A 678 -21.15 74.46 7.17
N GLU A 679 -19.91 74.68 6.75
CA GLU A 679 -19.30 76.01 6.64
C GLU A 679 -19.47 76.56 5.22
N THR A 680 -19.71 77.87 5.08
CA THR A 680 -19.75 78.55 3.78
C THR A 680 -19.01 79.89 3.87
N THR A 681 -18.09 80.09 2.94
CA THR A 681 -17.24 81.27 2.81
C THR A 681 -17.47 81.94 1.45
N LYS A 682 -16.76 83.03 1.16
CA LYS A 682 -16.85 83.72 -0.15
C LYS A 682 -16.33 82.93 -1.35
N GLY A 683 -15.58 81.83 -1.14
CA GLY A 683 -14.95 81.07 -2.22
C GLY A 683 -15.08 79.55 -2.10
N HIS A 684 -15.57 79.04 -0.97
CA HIS A 684 -15.69 77.61 -0.66
C HIS A 684 -16.93 77.34 0.19
N CYS A 685 -17.57 76.21 -0.03
CA CYS A 685 -18.47 75.60 0.95
C CYS A 685 -17.94 74.23 1.36
N ILE A 686 -18.04 73.92 2.65
CA ILE A 686 -17.38 72.77 3.27
C ILE A 686 -18.44 72.01 4.05
N PHE A 687 -18.87 70.87 3.53
CA PHE A 687 -19.65 69.90 4.29
C PHE A 687 -18.70 68.99 5.06
N THR A 688 -18.92 68.87 6.37
CA THR A 688 -18.24 67.94 7.26
C THR A 688 -19.25 66.96 7.85
N LEU A 689 -18.90 65.68 7.86
CA LEU A 689 -19.56 64.64 8.62
C LEU A 689 -18.52 63.94 9.50
N GLU A 690 -18.68 64.03 10.81
CA GLU A 690 -17.86 63.34 11.80
C GLU A 690 -18.33 61.91 12.00
N GLY A 691 -17.40 60.95 11.92
CA GLY A 691 -17.69 59.52 12.07
C GLY A 691 -18.64 59.00 10.99
N ALA A 692 -18.16 58.85 9.76
CA ALA A 692 -18.94 58.31 8.65
C ALA A 692 -19.35 56.85 8.91
N GLU A 693 -20.64 56.55 8.77
CA GLU A 693 -21.22 55.21 8.92
C GLU A 693 -21.69 54.68 7.56
N ARG A 694 -21.96 53.39 7.43
CA ARG A 694 -22.47 52.81 6.17
C ARG A 694 -23.76 53.47 5.65
N GLN A 695 -24.63 53.97 6.54
CA GLN A 695 -25.83 54.71 6.16
C GLN A 695 -25.53 56.10 5.55
N ASP A 696 -24.30 56.59 5.69
CA ASP A 696 -23.84 57.84 5.11
C ASP A 696 -23.35 57.68 3.65
N GLU A 697 -23.26 56.47 3.10
CA GLU A 697 -23.06 56.21 1.65
C GLU A 697 -24.19 56.80 0.79
N GLY A 698 -23.87 57.37 -0.37
CA GLY A 698 -24.83 57.87 -1.36
C GLY A 698 -24.38 59.15 -2.09
N ILE A 699 -25.28 59.71 -2.91
CA ILE A 699 -25.05 60.96 -3.63
C ILE A 699 -25.41 62.16 -2.73
N TYR A 700 -24.44 63.07 -2.57
CA TYR A 700 -24.59 64.36 -1.93
C TYR A 700 -24.62 65.44 -3.01
N SER A 701 -25.70 66.20 -3.09
CA SER A 701 -25.83 67.30 -4.05
C SER A 701 -25.60 68.62 -3.35
N VAL A 702 -24.84 69.52 -3.98
CA VAL A 702 -24.65 70.89 -3.51
C VAL A 702 -25.21 71.87 -4.52
N VAL A 703 -26.17 72.68 -4.06
CA VAL A 703 -26.88 73.71 -4.84
C VAL A 703 -26.39 75.08 -4.36
N VAL A 704 -25.99 75.95 -5.29
CA VAL A 704 -25.51 77.30 -4.98
C VAL A 704 -26.26 78.34 -5.79
N ARG A 705 -26.83 79.35 -5.14
CA ARG A 705 -27.73 80.32 -5.78
C ARG A 705 -27.52 81.75 -5.31
N ASN A 706 -27.59 82.70 -6.23
CA ASN A 706 -27.60 84.15 -5.97
C ASN A 706 -28.60 84.85 -6.91
N PRO A 707 -28.82 86.18 -6.82
CA PRO A 707 -29.76 86.90 -7.68
C PRO A 707 -29.51 86.84 -9.19
N ALA A 708 -28.33 86.39 -9.64
CA ALA A 708 -27.95 86.26 -11.05
C ALA A 708 -28.02 84.82 -11.58
N GLY A 709 -28.21 83.79 -10.72
CA GLY A 709 -28.38 82.41 -11.17
C GLY A 709 -28.34 81.35 -10.06
N GLU A 710 -28.42 80.08 -10.47
CA GLU A 710 -28.28 78.89 -9.62
C GLU A 710 -27.44 77.84 -10.38
N ASP A 711 -26.58 77.13 -9.67
CA ASP A 711 -25.74 76.04 -10.17
C ASP A 711 -25.80 74.85 -9.19
N THR A 712 -25.55 73.63 -9.67
CA THR A 712 -25.71 72.39 -8.87
C THR A 712 -24.71 71.33 -9.30
N ALA A 713 -24.09 70.67 -8.33
CA ALA A 713 -23.17 69.55 -8.58
C ALA A 713 -23.44 68.37 -7.64
N ASP A 714 -23.40 67.17 -8.20
CA ASP A 714 -23.51 65.90 -7.47
C ASP A 714 -22.13 65.36 -7.09
N ILE A 715 -22.03 64.80 -5.89
CA ILE A 715 -20.83 64.18 -5.34
C ILE A 715 -21.20 62.79 -4.82
N ASN A 716 -20.74 61.75 -5.51
CA ASN A 716 -20.96 60.37 -5.07
C ASN A 716 -19.98 60.02 -3.92
N VAL A 717 -20.51 59.60 -2.77
CA VAL A 717 -19.72 59.19 -1.59
C VAL A 717 -19.94 57.72 -1.32
N LYS A 718 -18.84 56.94 -1.31
CA LYS A 718 -18.83 55.54 -0.91
C LYS A 718 -18.18 55.38 0.45
N VAL A 719 -18.83 54.65 1.36
CA VAL A 719 -18.26 54.26 2.65
C VAL A 719 -17.69 52.84 2.54
N VAL A 720 -16.50 52.62 3.07
CA VAL A 720 -15.81 51.31 3.08
C VAL A 720 -15.34 50.96 4.49
N ASP A 721 -15.21 49.69 4.80
CA ASP A 721 -14.89 49.19 6.13
C ASP A 721 -14.03 47.91 6.01
N VAL A 722 -13.59 47.34 7.13
CA VAL A 722 -13.13 45.94 7.16
C VAL A 722 -14.32 44.99 6.95
N PRO A 723 -14.10 43.72 6.56
CA PRO A 723 -15.21 42.77 6.41
C PRO A 723 -15.86 42.43 7.75
N ASP A 724 -17.10 41.93 7.69
CA ASP A 724 -17.72 41.24 8.82
C ASP A 724 -16.88 40.00 9.24
N PRO A 725 -17.05 39.48 10.47
CA PRO A 725 -16.48 38.20 10.85
C PRO A 725 -17.06 37.06 9.99
N PRO A 726 -16.23 36.10 9.52
CA PRO A 726 -16.73 34.85 8.93
C PRO A 726 -17.60 34.05 9.91
N GLN A 727 -18.33 33.06 9.39
CA GLN A 727 -19.05 32.12 10.24
C GLN A 727 -18.10 31.16 10.97
N ALA A 728 -18.61 30.46 12.00
CA ALA A 728 -17.83 29.49 12.76
C ALA A 728 -17.35 28.34 11.85
N PRO A 729 -16.03 28.03 11.82
CA PRO A 729 -15.50 27.04 10.90
C PRO A 729 -15.90 25.61 11.29
N THR A 730 -16.15 24.79 10.28
CA THR A 730 -16.49 23.37 10.37
C THR A 730 -15.31 22.50 9.92
N ILE A 731 -15.21 21.28 10.45
CA ILE A 731 -14.19 20.30 10.05
C ILE A 731 -14.84 19.29 9.10
N LEU A 732 -14.31 19.19 7.88
CA LEU A 732 -14.83 18.30 6.83
C LEU A 732 -14.20 16.91 6.87
N SER A 733 -12.93 16.81 7.26
CA SER A 733 -12.20 15.55 7.42
C SER A 733 -11.01 15.71 8.37
N MET A 734 -10.54 14.60 8.92
CA MET A 734 -9.40 14.56 9.85
C MET A 734 -8.36 13.52 9.41
N GLY A 735 -7.12 13.77 9.81
CA GLY A 735 -5.97 12.90 9.62
C GLY A 735 -5.12 12.84 10.90
N GLU A 736 -3.95 12.24 10.77
CA GLU A 736 -2.99 11.99 11.85
C GLU A 736 -2.37 13.29 12.40
N ASP A 737 -1.89 14.17 11.51
CA ASP A 737 -1.38 15.50 11.84
C ASP A 737 -2.21 16.63 11.20
N SER A 738 -3.33 16.33 10.52
CA SER A 738 -4.05 17.32 9.71
C SER A 738 -5.58 17.26 9.81
N CYS A 739 -6.24 18.31 9.34
CA CYS A 739 -7.68 18.34 9.09
C CYS A 739 -8.02 19.33 7.97
N VAL A 740 -9.09 19.06 7.24
CA VAL A 740 -9.67 20.01 6.29
C VAL A 740 -10.72 20.84 7.02
N VAL A 741 -10.47 22.14 7.16
CA VAL A 741 -11.37 23.12 7.78
C VAL A 741 -12.03 24.00 6.72
N HIS A 742 -13.31 24.31 6.89
CA HIS A 742 -14.13 25.06 5.95
C HIS A 742 -15.01 26.10 6.67
N TRP A 743 -15.24 27.24 6.05
CA TRP A 743 -16.07 28.33 6.56
C TRP A 743 -16.81 29.03 5.42
N GLU A 744 -17.95 29.64 5.74
CA GLU A 744 -18.63 30.53 4.80
C GLU A 744 -17.98 31.93 4.79
N PRO A 745 -18.00 32.64 3.65
CA PRO A 745 -17.64 34.06 3.57
C PRO A 745 -18.42 34.93 4.58
N PRO A 746 -17.90 36.11 4.94
CA PRO A 746 -18.64 37.05 5.77
C PRO A 746 -19.90 37.57 5.05
N LEU A 747 -20.92 37.94 5.82
CA LEU A 747 -22.20 38.43 5.27
C LEU A 747 -22.09 39.80 4.59
N PHE A 748 -21.08 40.58 4.96
CA PHE A 748 -20.69 41.82 4.30
C PHE A 748 -19.17 41.90 4.18
N ASP A 749 -18.69 42.39 3.04
CA ASP A 749 -17.27 42.46 2.69
C ASP A 749 -16.60 43.78 3.13
N GLY A 750 -17.36 44.71 3.70
CA GLY A 750 -16.90 46.08 3.99
C GLY A 750 -16.98 47.00 2.78
N GLY A 751 -17.70 46.63 1.72
CA GLY A 751 -17.79 47.40 0.48
C GLY A 751 -16.52 47.32 -0.39
N GLN A 752 -15.59 46.43 -0.05
CA GLN A 752 -14.36 46.11 -0.78
C GLN A 752 -14.19 44.59 -0.79
N PRO A 753 -13.81 43.98 -1.93
CA PRO A 753 -13.80 42.53 -2.06
C PRO A 753 -12.82 41.87 -1.07
N VAL A 754 -13.25 40.76 -0.47
CA VAL A 754 -12.41 39.93 0.40
C VAL A 754 -11.28 39.32 -0.44
N ILE A 755 -10.04 39.74 -0.16
CA ILE A 755 -8.83 39.27 -0.85
C ILE A 755 -8.34 37.91 -0.32
N GLY A 756 -8.76 37.54 0.88
CA GLY A 756 -8.45 36.24 1.48
C GLY A 756 -8.79 36.17 2.97
N TYR A 757 -8.33 35.10 3.61
CA TYR A 757 -8.65 34.77 4.99
C TYR A 757 -7.39 34.49 5.84
N VAL A 758 -7.45 34.76 7.14
CA VAL A 758 -6.43 34.34 8.11
C VAL A 758 -7.02 33.25 8.99
N ILE A 759 -6.35 32.10 9.07
CA ILE A 759 -6.79 30.93 9.82
C ILE A 759 -5.90 30.77 11.06
N GLU A 760 -6.52 30.59 12.22
CA GLU A 760 -5.83 30.27 13.47
C GLU A 760 -6.34 28.97 14.11
N ARG A 761 -5.44 28.29 14.83
CA ARG A 761 -5.73 27.13 15.68
C ARG A 761 -5.30 27.36 17.12
N LYS A 762 -5.95 26.68 18.07
CA LYS A 762 -5.57 26.66 19.50
C LYS A 762 -5.74 25.24 20.05
N LYS A 763 -4.71 24.71 20.72
CA LYS A 763 -4.85 23.49 21.54
C LYS A 763 -5.75 23.84 22.73
N ILE A 764 -6.78 23.07 23.06
CA ILE A 764 -7.78 23.47 24.09
C ILE A 764 -7.17 23.67 25.49
N LYS A 765 -6.09 22.95 25.81
CA LYS A 765 -5.31 23.13 27.05
C LYS A 765 -4.33 24.32 27.01
N SER A 766 -4.35 25.14 25.96
CA SER A 766 -3.54 26.34 25.77
C SER A 766 -4.42 27.58 25.62
N PHE A 767 -3.93 28.71 26.12
CA PHE A 767 -4.55 30.02 25.91
C PHE A 767 -4.08 30.71 24.61
N ARG A 768 -2.99 30.23 23.99
CA ARG A 768 -2.37 30.84 22.80
C ARG A 768 -2.97 30.26 21.51
N TRP A 769 -3.62 31.12 20.73
CA TRP A 769 -3.90 30.89 19.31
C TRP A 769 -2.61 30.98 18.49
N MET A 770 -2.54 30.23 17.39
CA MET A 770 -1.45 30.30 16.42
C MET A 770 -2.01 30.36 15.00
N ARG A 771 -1.57 31.36 14.24
CA ARG A 771 -1.82 31.56 12.81
C ARG A 771 -1.20 30.43 11.99
N LEU A 772 -1.90 30.03 10.92
CA LEU A 772 -1.50 28.92 10.04
C LEU A 772 -1.00 29.37 8.66
N ASN A 773 -1.38 30.57 8.22
CA ASN A 773 -1.00 31.14 6.93
C ASN A 773 -0.43 32.55 7.10
N PHE A 774 0.69 32.84 6.42
CA PHE A 774 1.31 34.17 6.43
C PHE A 774 0.43 35.17 5.66
N ASP A 775 0.32 35.01 4.34
CA ASP A 775 -0.55 35.84 3.50
C ASP A 775 -2.04 35.46 3.58
N PRO A 776 -3.00 36.38 3.32
CA PRO A 776 -4.42 36.05 3.26
C PRO A 776 -4.72 34.93 2.25
N TYR A 777 -5.30 33.83 2.75
CA TYR A 777 -5.55 32.64 1.95
C TYR A 777 -6.83 32.79 1.10
N PRO A 778 -6.80 32.60 -0.22
CA PRO A 778 -7.89 33.04 -1.11
C PRO A 778 -9.09 32.09 -1.21
N LYS A 779 -9.12 30.96 -0.50
CA LYS A 779 -10.23 29.98 -0.54
C LYS A 779 -10.88 29.81 0.83
N THR A 780 -12.15 29.41 0.83
CA THR A 780 -12.99 29.10 1.99
C THR A 780 -12.77 27.71 2.62
N THR A 781 -11.78 26.97 2.15
CA THR A 781 -11.44 25.62 2.63
C THR A 781 -9.92 25.47 2.67
N TYR A 782 -9.38 25.12 3.84
CA TYR A 782 -7.94 25.07 4.12
C TYR A 782 -7.55 23.77 4.82
N GLU A 783 -6.36 23.24 4.51
CA GLU A 783 -5.82 22.05 5.16
C GLU A 783 -4.86 22.46 6.29
N ALA A 784 -5.32 22.40 7.53
CA ALA A 784 -4.48 22.63 8.70
C ALA A 784 -3.61 21.40 8.97
N ARG A 785 -2.29 21.57 9.01
CA ARG A 785 -1.28 20.50 9.20
C ARG A 785 -0.47 20.71 10.50
N ARG A 786 0.49 19.84 10.80
CA ARG A 786 1.35 19.87 12.01
C ARG A 786 0.54 19.86 13.32
N MET A 787 -0.58 19.16 13.37
CA MET A 787 -1.33 18.85 14.60
C MET A 787 -0.74 17.62 15.30
N ILE A 788 -1.37 17.19 16.40
CA ILE A 788 -0.93 16.06 17.23
C ILE A 788 -2.16 15.19 17.47
N GLU A 789 -2.11 13.91 17.09
CA GLU A 789 -3.17 12.93 17.33
C GLU A 789 -3.53 12.89 18.83
N GLY A 790 -4.83 12.77 19.15
CA GLY A 790 -5.29 12.71 20.54
C GLY A 790 -5.27 14.02 21.33
N VAL A 791 -4.74 15.12 20.77
CA VAL A 791 -4.81 16.47 21.37
C VAL A 791 -6.03 17.22 20.84
N ALA A 792 -6.86 17.77 21.71
CA ALA A 792 -8.03 18.53 21.28
C ALA A 792 -7.68 19.97 20.83
N TYR A 793 -8.28 20.41 19.72
CA TYR A 793 -8.10 21.73 19.09
C TYR A 793 -9.43 22.45 18.88
N GLU A 794 -9.33 23.78 18.77
CA GLU A 794 -10.33 24.70 18.23
C GLU A 794 -9.71 25.53 17.11
N MET A 795 -10.51 25.98 16.14
CA MET A 795 -10.08 26.84 15.02
C MET A 795 -10.96 28.08 14.87
N ARG A 796 -10.40 29.18 14.37
CA ARG A 796 -11.15 30.42 14.03
C ARG A 796 -10.56 31.08 12.79
N VAL A 797 -11.35 31.94 12.14
CA VAL A 797 -10.99 32.54 10.84
C VAL A 797 -11.31 34.04 10.84
N TYR A 798 -10.48 34.83 10.17
CA TYR A 798 -10.69 36.24 9.87
C TYR A 798 -10.82 36.42 8.36
N ALA A 799 -11.64 37.35 7.89
CA ALA A 799 -11.63 37.82 6.50
C ALA A 799 -10.72 39.05 6.37
N VAL A 800 -10.17 39.26 5.17
CA VAL A 800 -9.28 40.40 4.86
C VAL A 800 -9.73 41.03 3.56
N ASN A 801 -9.85 42.36 3.51
CA ASN A 801 -10.02 43.14 2.27
C ASN A 801 -8.90 44.19 2.13
N SER A 802 -9.04 45.15 1.23
CA SER A 802 -8.07 46.23 1.00
C SER A 802 -8.00 47.30 2.12
N ILE A 803 -8.98 47.31 3.04
CA ILE A 803 -9.03 48.22 4.20
C ILE A 803 -8.39 47.58 5.43
N GLY A 804 -8.59 46.28 5.63
CA GLY A 804 -7.95 45.54 6.72
C GLY A 804 -8.55 44.17 6.99
N MET A 805 -8.27 43.66 8.20
CA MET A 805 -8.73 42.37 8.69
C MET A 805 -9.97 42.53 9.58
N SER A 806 -10.95 41.65 9.40
CA SER A 806 -12.17 41.57 10.22
C SER A 806 -11.86 41.27 11.70
N ARG A 807 -12.88 41.25 12.56
CA ARG A 807 -12.78 40.47 13.81
C ARG A 807 -12.84 38.98 13.48
N HIS A 808 -12.30 38.13 14.35
CA HIS A 808 -12.36 36.68 14.13
C HIS A 808 -13.79 36.14 14.24
N SER A 809 -14.05 35.06 13.51
CA SER A 809 -15.24 34.24 13.65
C SER A 809 -15.35 33.62 15.06
N PRO A 810 -16.54 33.13 15.46
CA PRO A 810 -16.65 32.22 16.60
C PRO A 810 -15.80 30.95 16.34
N ALA A 811 -15.27 30.35 17.40
CA ALA A 811 -14.46 29.15 17.27
C ALA A 811 -15.28 27.95 16.73
N SER A 812 -14.61 27.02 16.04
CA SER A 812 -15.14 25.69 15.75
C SER A 812 -15.59 24.99 17.02
N GLN A 813 -16.42 23.95 16.88
CA GLN A 813 -16.54 22.99 17.98
C GLN A 813 -15.17 22.33 18.25
N PRO A 814 -14.88 21.97 19.52
CA PRO A 814 -13.77 21.10 19.88
C PRO A 814 -13.68 19.83 19.03
N PHE A 815 -12.52 19.56 18.46
CA PHE A 815 -12.24 18.30 17.74
C PHE A 815 -10.88 17.74 18.16
N VAL A 816 -10.67 16.44 17.92
CA VAL A 816 -9.41 15.73 18.20
C VAL A 816 -8.96 15.11 16.88
N PRO A 817 -7.76 15.44 16.35
CA PRO A 817 -7.21 14.78 15.18
C PRO A 817 -7.07 13.28 15.46
N ILE A 818 -7.60 12.49 14.53
CA ILE A 818 -7.63 11.04 14.55
C ILE A 818 -7.37 10.55 13.12
N ALA A 819 -6.51 9.56 12.97
CA ALA A 819 -6.18 9.01 11.66
C ALA A 819 -7.30 8.07 11.14
N PRO A 820 -7.71 8.18 9.86
CA PRO A 820 -8.41 7.09 9.18
C PRO A 820 -7.57 5.81 9.22
N THR A 821 -8.25 4.66 9.24
CA THR A 821 -7.58 3.36 9.19
C THR A 821 -6.76 3.19 7.90
N SER A 822 -5.72 2.35 7.91
CA SER A 822 -5.05 1.93 6.67
C SER A 822 -6.01 1.12 5.79
N GLU A 823 -5.67 0.90 4.53
CA GLU A 823 -6.52 0.08 3.64
C GLU A 823 -6.65 -1.39 4.12
N PRO A 824 -7.77 -2.08 3.79
CA PRO A 824 -7.94 -3.50 4.04
C PRO A 824 -6.90 -4.37 3.29
N ILE A 825 -6.30 -5.34 3.95
CA ILE A 825 -5.10 -6.00 3.42
C ILE A 825 -5.43 -7.29 2.67
N GLY A 826 -5.03 -7.34 1.39
CA GLY A 826 -5.13 -8.55 0.57
C GLY A 826 -6.56 -8.87 0.18
N LEU A 827 -7.27 -7.89 -0.38
CA LEU A 827 -8.55 -8.11 -1.07
C LEU A 827 -8.35 -9.09 -2.23
N CYS A 828 -9.14 -10.16 -2.27
CA CYS A 828 -9.14 -11.15 -3.33
C CYS A 828 -10.55 -11.69 -3.61
N VAL A 829 -10.72 -12.26 -4.80
CA VAL A 829 -11.88 -13.08 -5.16
C VAL A 829 -11.70 -14.49 -4.60
N ASP A 830 -12.71 -14.99 -3.91
CA ASP A 830 -12.76 -16.33 -3.31
C ASP A 830 -13.63 -17.27 -4.17
N ASP A 831 -14.78 -16.77 -4.62
CA ASP A 831 -15.70 -17.49 -5.50
C ASP A 831 -16.43 -16.56 -6.48
N VAL A 832 -16.87 -17.11 -7.62
CA VAL A 832 -17.71 -16.41 -8.61
C VAL A 832 -18.69 -17.44 -9.18
N SER A 833 -19.98 -17.11 -9.17
CA SER A 833 -21.02 -17.85 -9.88
C SER A 833 -21.48 -17.07 -11.12
N ASP A 834 -22.41 -17.66 -11.86
CA ASP A 834 -23.22 -16.96 -12.87
C ASP A 834 -23.82 -15.60 -12.46
N THR A 835 -24.09 -15.38 -11.16
CA THR A 835 -24.93 -14.27 -10.64
C THR A 835 -24.41 -13.67 -9.33
N SER A 836 -23.24 -14.12 -8.85
CA SER A 836 -22.70 -13.70 -7.55
C SER A 836 -21.17 -13.76 -7.49
N ILE A 837 -20.60 -13.06 -6.52
CA ILE A 837 -19.16 -13.07 -6.23
C ILE A 837 -18.93 -13.10 -4.71
N VAL A 838 -17.92 -13.84 -4.27
CA VAL A 838 -17.45 -13.83 -2.88
C VAL A 838 -16.09 -13.14 -2.85
N LEU A 839 -16.01 -12.05 -2.09
CA LEU A 839 -14.78 -11.33 -1.80
C LEU A 839 -14.28 -11.68 -0.40
N LYS A 840 -12.96 -11.77 -0.23
CA LYS A 840 -12.28 -11.90 1.08
C LYS A 840 -11.16 -10.87 1.19
N TRP A 841 -10.92 -10.38 2.40
CA TRP A 841 -9.84 -9.46 2.74
C TRP A 841 -9.37 -9.72 4.19
N ARG A 842 -8.49 -8.87 4.72
CA ARG A 842 -8.09 -8.86 6.13
C ARG A 842 -8.18 -7.44 6.71
N ARG A 843 -8.24 -7.36 8.04
CA ARG A 843 -8.27 -6.10 8.78
C ARG A 843 -7.03 -5.23 8.47
N PRO A 844 -7.17 -3.90 8.38
CA PRO A 844 -6.06 -2.94 8.37
C PRO A 844 -4.99 -3.23 9.41
N GLU A 845 -3.72 -3.01 9.04
CA GLU A 845 -2.57 -3.12 9.96
C GLU A 845 -2.52 -1.93 10.92
N ARG A 846 -2.91 -0.74 10.47
CA ARG A 846 -3.08 0.44 11.33
C ARG A 846 -4.56 0.83 11.45
N ILE A 847 -5.08 0.74 12.67
CA ILE A 847 -6.47 1.13 13.01
C ILE A 847 -6.53 2.59 13.52
N GLY A 848 -5.40 3.14 13.99
CA GLY A 848 -5.34 4.45 14.63
C GLY A 848 -5.78 4.41 16.09
N SER A 849 -5.97 5.58 16.70
CA SER A 849 -6.52 5.72 18.07
C SER A 849 -8.04 5.53 18.17
N ALA A 850 -8.76 5.48 17.04
CA ALA A 850 -10.21 5.30 16.96
C ALA A 850 -10.59 3.84 16.64
N GLU A 851 -11.74 3.38 17.14
CA GLU A 851 -12.24 2.03 16.86
C GLU A 851 -12.73 1.86 15.41
N LEU A 852 -12.59 0.65 14.86
CA LEU A 852 -13.07 0.28 13.52
C LEU A 852 -14.58 0.02 13.57
N GLU A 853 -15.35 0.82 12.85
CA GLU A 853 -16.81 0.69 12.73
C GLU A 853 -17.22 -0.43 11.75
N GLY A 854 -16.43 -0.66 10.70
CA GLY A 854 -16.64 -1.76 9.75
C GLY A 854 -15.97 -1.54 8.40
N TYR A 855 -16.49 -2.21 7.38
CA TYR A 855 -16.05 -2.10 5.99
C TYR A 855 -17.20 -1.70 5.06
N GLY A 856 -16.94 -0.74 4.18
CA GLY A 856 -17.78 -0.49 3.00
C GLY A 856 -17.22 -1.26 1.81
N VAL A 857 -18.07 -1.99 1.12
CA VAL A 857 -17.74 -2.77 -0.09
C VAL A 857 -18.48 -2.15 -1.26
N GLU A 858 -17.77 -1.86 -2.35
CA GLU A 858 -18.30 -1.14 -3.50
C GLU A 858 -17.86 -1.83 -4.80
N TYR A 859 -18.69 -1.75 -5.85
CA TYR A 859 -18.37 -2.27 -7.18
C TYR A 859 -18.72 -1.25 -8.27
N CYS A 860 -18.02 -1.34 -9.40
CA CYS A 860 -18.17 -0.44 -10.53
C CYS A 860 -18.11 -1.25 -11.83
N LYS A 861 -18.90 -0.88 -12.85
CA LYS A 861 -18.94 -1.61 -14.13
C LYS A 861 -17.79 -1.13 -15.03
N GLU A 862 -17.16 -2.05 -15.76
CA GLU A 862 -16.13 -1.69 -16.75
C GLU A 862 -16.72 -0.69 -17.76
N GLY A 863 -16.11 0.49 -17.89
CA GLY A 863 -16.61 1.60 -18.72
C GLY A 863 -17.48 2.63 -18.00
N THR A 864 -17.64 2.55 -16.67
CA THR A 864 -18.29 3.57 -15.84
C THR A 864 -17.37 4.04 -14.72
N ASP A 865 -17.62 5.24 -14.17
CA ASP A 865 -16.96 5.76 -12.96
C ASP A 865 -17.86 5.65 -11.69
N GLU A 866 -19.08 5.13 -11.83
CA GLU A 866 -20.07 5.07 -10.74
C GLU A 866 -19.82 3.84 -9.85
N TRP A 867 -19.47 4.09 -8.58
CA TRP A 867 -19.25 3.06 -7.58
C TRP A 867 -20.53 2.80 -6.78
N ILE A 868 -21.09 1.61 -6.96
CA ILE A 868 -22.33 1.14 -6.34
C ILE A 868 -21.97 0.43 -5.02
N PRO A 869 -22.56 0.82 -3.88
CA PRO A 869 -22.43 0.07 -2.62
C PRO A 869 -23.01 -1.34 -2.75
N ALA A 870 -22.25 -2.35 -2.37
CA ALA A 870 -22.64 -3.75 -2.45
C ALA A 870 -23.58 -4.20 -1.30
N MET A 871 -23.82 -3.33 -0.31
CA MET A 871 -24.84 -3.45 0.73
C MET A 871 -25.18 -2.06 1.29
N GLU A 872 -26.29 -1.94 2.00
CA GLU A 872 -26.60 -0.75 2.80
C GLU A 872 -25.83 -0.81 4.13
N GLY A 873 -25.07 0.24 4.45
CA GLY A 873 -24.27 0.34 5.68
C GLY A 873 -22.88 -0.31 5.57
N LEU A 874 -22.35 -0.75 6.72
CA LEU A 874 -21.01 -1.35 6.85
C LEU A 874 -21.12 -2.82 7.33
N THR A 875 -20.17 -3.65 6.94
CA THR A 875 -20.01 -5.03 7.47
C THR A 875 -18.87 -5.10 8.49
N ASP A 876 -19.04 -5.90 9.55
CA ASP A 876 -17.98 -6.23 10.52
C ASP A 876 -17.01 -7.31 10.00
N ARG A 877 -17.45 -8.07 8.99
CA ARG A 877 -16.75 -9.25 8.46
C ARG A 877 -15.67 -8.87 7.46
N THR A 878 -14.60 -9.66 7.40
CA THR A 878 -13.56 -9.53 6.36
C THR A 878 -13.84 -10.40 5.11
N SER A 879 -15.12 -10.63 4.82
CA SER A 879 -15.58 -11.41 3.67
C SER A 879 -17.04 -11.09 3.37
N MET A 880 -17.43 -11.00 2.10
CA MET A 880 -18.81 -10.73 1.71
C MET A 880 -19.18 -11.40 0.39
N THR A 881 -20.42 -11.91 0.32
CA THR A 881 -21.04 -12.41 -0.91
C THR A 881 -21.92 -11.30 -1.48
N ILE A 882 -21.59 -10.83 -2.68
CA ILE A 882 -22.41 -9.90 -3.45
C ILE A 882 -23.23 -10.75 -4.43
N LYS A 883 -24.54 -10.50 -4.50
CA LYS A 883 -25.51 -11.30 -5.26
C LYS A 883 -26.24 -10.45 -6.29
N ASP A 884 -27.09 -11.10 -7.07
CA ASP A 884 -28.02 -10.46 -8.01
C ASP A 884 -27.29 -9.63 -9.07
N LEU A 885 -26.06 -10.06 -9.39
CA LEU A 885 -25.19 -9.49 -10.41
C LEU A 885 -25.51 -10.07 -11.78
N THR A 886 -25.41 -9.27 -12.84
CA THR A 886 -25.71 -9.68 -14.20
C THR A 886 -24.63 -10.62 -14.76
N THR A 887 -25.05 -11.80 -15.24
CA THR A 887 -24.13 -12.76 -15.90
C THR A 887 -23.47 -12.14 -17.13
N GLY A 888 -22.15 -12.28 -17.23
CA GLY A 888 -21.33 -11.72 -18.30
C GLY A 888 -20.75 -10.33 -18.00
N ASP A 889 -21.29 -9.59 -17.03
CA ASP A 889 -20.75 -8.28 -16.66
C ASP A 889 -19.33 -8.39 -16.12
N LYS A 890 -18.48 -7.43 -16.49
CA LYS A 890 -17.18 -7.21 -15.87
C LYS A 890 -17.31 -6.09 -14.85
N LEU A 891 -16.99 -6.40 -13.60
CA LEU A 891 -17.12 -5.49 -12.48
C LEU A 891 -15.76 -5.35 -11.75
N GLN A 892 -15.32 -4.13 -11.48
CA GLN A 892 -14.22 -3.87 -10.56
C GLN A 892 -14.76 -3.73 -9.15
N PHE A 893 -14.03 -4.23 -8.15
CA PHE A 893 -14.46 -4.24 -6.75
C PHE A 893 -13.43 -3.56 -5.86
N ARG A 894 -13.91 -2.82 -4.84
CA ARG A 894 -13.06 -2.22 -3.81
C ARG A 894 -13.67 -2.35 -2.42
N VAL A 895 -12.81 -2.28 -1.40
CA VAL A 895 -13.20 -2.29 0.01
C VAL A 895 -12.46 -1.17 0.75
N ARG A 896 -13.20 -0.43 1.57
CA ARG A 896 -12.69 0.60 2.49
C ARG A 896 -13.00 0.19 3.93
N ALA A 897 -12.08 0.43 4.84
CA ALA A 897 -12.31 0.32 6.28
C ALA A 897 -12.71 1.68 6.86
N TYR A 898 -13.64 1.70 7.81
CA TYR A 898 -14.21 2.92 8.38
C TYR A 898 -13.94 2.99 9.88
N ASN A 899 -13.55 4.16 10.37
CA ASN A 899 -13.59 4.56 11.78
C ASN A 899 -14.22 5.95 11.89
N THR A 900 -14.32 6.48 13.11
CA THR A 900 -14.86 7.83 13.37
C THR A 900 -14.13 9.00 12.68
N ALA A 901 -12.95 8.77 12.06
CA ALA A 901 -12.27 9.76 11.21
C ALA A 901 -12.74 9.74 9.75
N GLY A 902 -13.38 8.65 9.31
CA GLY A 902 -13.86 8.43 7.95
C GLY A 902 -13.34 7.14 7.28
N PRO A 903 -13.55 6.99 5.96
CA PRO A 903 -13.06 5.85 5.19
C PRO A 903 -11.54 5.87 4.97
N SER A 904 -10.94 4.69 4.92
CA SER A 904 -9.58 4.45 4.45
C SER A 904 -9.42 4.72 2.94
N ALA A 905 -8.16 4.69 2.50
CA ALA A 905 -7.83 4.35 1.11
C ALA A 905 -8.49 3.01 0.72
N ALA A 906 -8.87 2.87 -0.56
CA ALA A 906 -9.66 1.74 -1.03
C ALA A 906 -8.77 0.62 -1.57
N ALA A 907 -8.70 -0.50 -0.85
CA ALA A 907 -8.14 -1.72 -1.37
C ALA A 907 -9.00 -2.16 -2.57
N THR A 908 -8.41 -2.18 -3.76
CA THR A 908 -9.15 -2.35 -5.03
C THR A 908 -8.57 -3.54 -5.79
N LEU A 909 -9.43 -4.37 -6.41
CA LEU A 909 -8.96 -5.45 -7.27
C LEU A 909 -8.22 -4.88 -8.49
N ALA A 910 -7.02 -5.41 -8.74
CA ALA A 910 -6.12 -4.95 -9.80
C ALA A 910 -6.63 -5.18 -11.23
N GLN A 911 -7.69 -5.98 -11.40
CA GLN A 911 -8.37 -6.24 -12.67
C GLN A 911 -9.88 -6.40 -12.41
N PRO A 912 -10.77 -5.99 -13.35
CA PRO A 912 -12.18 -6.33 -13.30
C PRO A 912 -12.44 -7.84 -13.35
N VAL A 913 -13.50 -8.28 -12.70
CA VAL A 913 -13.92 -9.69 -12.63
C VAL A 913 -15.15 -9.90 -13.49
N THR A 914 -15.11 -10.84 -14.43
CA THR A 914 -16.29 -11.27 -15.19
C THR A 914 -17.17 -12.15 -14.31
N ILE A 915 -18.43 -11.77 -14.11
CA ILE A 915 -19.44 -12.55 -13.39
C ILE A 915 -19.88 -13.71 -14.28
N ARG A 916 -19.42 -14.92 -13.97
CA ARG A 916 -19.73 -16.17 -14.68
C ARG A 916 -19.38 -17.37 -13.83
N GLU A 917 -20.06 -18.49 -14.06
CA GLU A 917 -19.79 -19.75 -13.37
C GLU A 917 -18.37 -20.26 -13.67
N ILE A 918 -17.57 -20.50 -12.62
CA ILE A 918 -16.19 -20.98 -12.76
C ILE A 918 -16.18 -22.51 -12.84
N MET A 919 -16.17 -23.07 -14.05
CA MET A 919 -16.12 -24.52 -14.25
C MET A 919 -14.70 -25.08 -14.02
N GLN A 920 -14.49 -25.77 -12.89
CA GLN A 920 -13.27 -26.54 -12.58
C GLN A 920 -13.63 -28.00 -12.30
N ARG A 921 -13.11 -28.92 -13.12
CA ARG A 921 -13.32 -30.38 -12.96
C ARG A 921 -12.96 -30.86 -11.54
N PRO A 922 -13.69 -31.84 -10.97
CA PRO A 922 -13.36 -32.39 -9.67
C PRO A 922 -12.00 -33.08 -9.70
N LYS A 923 -11.25 -32.99 -8.59
CA LYS A 923 -9.95 -33.64 -8.44
C LYS A 923 -9.64 -33.98 -6.99
N ILE A 924 -9.32 -35.25 -6.71
CA ILE A 924 -8.93 -35.76 -5.40
C ILE A 924 -7.41 -35.74 -5.25
N TRP A 925 -6.91 -35.24 -4.12
CA TRP A 925 -5.48 -35.14 -3.83
C TRP A 925 -5.02 -36.24 -2.86
N LEU A 926 -5.19 -37.51 -3.26
CA LEU A 926 -4.94 -38.67 -2.39
C LEU A 926 -3.48 -38.71 -1.86
N PRO A 927 -3.26 -38.59 -0.53
CA PRO A 927 -1.94 -38.65 0.11
C PRO A 927 -1.19 -39.94 -0.21
N ARG A 928 0.14 -39.86 -0.37
CA ARG A 928 0.97 -41.02 -0.80
C ARG A 928 0.82 -42.24 0.12
N ASN A 929 0.67 -42.02 1.43
CA ASN A 929 0.49 -43.06 2.44
C ASN A 929 -0.90 -43.74 2.43
N LEU A 930 -1.86 -43.25 1.63
CA LEU A 930 -3.17 -43.87 1.43
C LEU A 930 -3.30 -44.58 0.07
N ARG A 931 -2.22 -44.60 -0.73
CA ARG A 931 -2.09 -45.37 -1.98
C ARG A 931 -1.64 -46.82 -1.76
N GLN A 932 -1.47 -47.21 -0.50
CA GLN A 932 -1.13 -48.55 -0.03
C GLN A 932 -2.08 -48.90 1.12
N THR A 933 -2.12 -50.17 1.52
CA THR A 933 -2.95 -50.62 2.64
C THR A 933 -2.57 -49.94 3.95
N LEU A 934 -3.49 -49.15 4.49
CA LEU A 934 -3.37 -48.57 5.81
C LEU A 934 -3.63 -49.66 6.85
N ILE A 935 -2.61 -50.03 7.61
CA ILE A 935 -2.70 -51.03 8.68
C ILE A 935 -2.96 -50.34 10.03
N LYS A 936 -3.90 -50.88 10.80
CA LYS A 936 -4.27 -50.40 12.15
C LYS A 936 -4.55 -51.57 13.08
N LYS A 937 -4.33 -51.42 14.38
CA LYS A 937 -4.69 -52.44 15.38
C LYS A 937 -6.18 -52.38 15.69
N VAL A 938 -6.76 -53.43 16.25
CA VAL A 938 -8.10 -53.39 16.88
C VAL A 938 -8.08 -52.38 18.04
N GLY A 939 -9.12 -51.55 18.13
CA GLY A 939 -9.27 -50.49 19.14
C GLY A 939 -8.62 -49.14 18.79
N ASP A 940 -7.81 -49.06 17.73
CA ASP A 940 -7.25 -47.80 17.21
C ASP A 940 -8.34 -46.82 16.72
N THR A 941 -7.98 -45.54 16.66
CA THR A 941 -8.73 -44.53 15.91
C THR A 941 -8.20 -44.43 14.48
N VAL A 942 -9.11 -44.37 13.49
CA VAL A 942 -8.81 -43.92 12.11
C VAL A 942 -9.30 -42.49 11.95
N ASN A 943 -8.44 -41.65 11.40
CA ASN A 943 -8.79 -40.32 10.94
C ASN A 943 -8.07 -40.09 9.60
N ILE A 944 -8.83 -40.07 8.51
CA ILE A 944 -8.32 -39.92 7.14
C ILE A 944 -8.85 -38.60 6.62
N VAL A 945 -7.95 -37.63 6.37
CA VAL A 945 -8.26 -36.34 5.73
C VAL A 945 -7.76 -36.40 4.29
N ILE A 946 -8.62 -36.10 3.32
CA ILE A 946 -8.29 -36.08 1.90
C ILE A 946 -8.77 -34.76 1.28
N PRO A 947 -7.86 -33.89 0.82
CA PRO A 947 -8.23 -32.69 0.09
C PRO A 947 -8.77 -33.01 -1.30
N PHE A 948 -9.66 -32.15 -1.79
CA PHE A 948 -10.15 -32.15 -3.16
C PHE A 948 -10.29 -30.71 -3.70
N GLN A 949 -10.50 -30.59 -5.00
CA GLN A 949 -10.78 -29.33 -5.70
C GLN A 949 -11.96 -29.54 -6.65
N GLY A 950 -12.75 -28.49 -6.90
CA GLY A 950 -13.83 -28.49 -7.88
C GLY A 950 -14.71 -27.25 -7.78
N LYS A 951 -15.22 -26.75 -8.92
CA LYS A 951 -16.22 -25.68 -9.00
C LYS A 951 -17.19 -25.94 -10.18
N PRO A 952 -18.53 -25.77 -10.03
CA PRO A 952 -19.26 -25.54 -8.78
C PRO A 952 -19.02 -26.63 -7.72
N ARG A 953 -19.42 -26.36 -6.48
CA ARG A 953 -19.05 -27.15 -5.29
C ARG A 953 -19.37 -28.64 -5.47
N PRO A 954 -18.37 -29.55 -5.40
CA PRO A 954 -18.58 -30.95 -5.73
C PRO A 954 -19.36 -31.69 -4.64
N LYS A 955 -20.21 -32.62 -5.06
CA LYS A 955 -20.82 -33.63 -4.20
C LYS A 955 -19.77 -34.68 -3.83
N VAL A 956 -19.57 -34.90 -2.54
CA VAL A 956 -18.63 -35.89 -2.01
C VAL A 956 -19.40 -37.09 -1.48
N THR A 957 -18.99 -38.30 -1.87
CA THR A 957 -19.59 -39.57 -1.46
C THR A 957 -18.53 -40.60 -1.10
N TRP A 958 -18.76 -41.35 -0.02
CA TRP A 958 -17.91 -42.46 0.43
C TRP A 958 -18.71 -43.76 0.50
N SER A 959 -18.09 -44.86 0.08
CA SER A 959 -18.57 -46.23 0.25
C SER A 959 -17.47 -47.14 0.82
N LYS A 960 -17.86 -48.31 1.31
CA LYS A 960 -16.97 -49.41 1.72
C LYS A 960 -17.40 -50.69 1.01
N ASP A 961 -16.45 -51.36 0.36
CA ASP A 961 -16.63 -52.61 -0.39
C ASP A 961 -17.80 -52.56 -1.40
N GLY A 962 -18.13 -51.35 -1.89
CA GLY A 962 -19.25 -51.08 -2.79
C GLY A 962 -20.52 -50.51 -2.12
N GLU A 963 -20.70 -50.68 -0.80
CA GLU A 963 -21.91 -50.24 -0.08
C GLU A 963 -21.73 -48.86 0.59
N ALA A 964 -22.84 -48.11 0.76
CA ALA A 964 -22.81 -46.80 1.40
C ALA A 964 -22.39 -46.88 2.89
N LEU A 965 -21.54 -45.96 3.35
CA LEU A 965 -21.08 -45.96 4.75
C LEU A 965 -22.21 -45.72 5.75
N SER A 966 -22.40 -46.66 6.68
CA SER A 966 -23.30 -46.47 7.83
C SER A 966 -22.75 -45.43 8.82
N PRO A 967 -23.54 -44.42 9.23
CA PRO A 967 -23.12 -43.44 10.24
C PRO A 967 -22.78 -44.02 11.62
N GLN A 968 -23.27 -45.23 11.92
CA GLN A 968 -22.96 -45.96 13.16
C GLN A 968 -21.55 -46.58 13.15
N PHE A 969 -20.97 -46.75 11.95
CA PHE A 969 -19.71 -47.44 11.68
C PHE A 969 -18.56 -46.44 11.47
N ALA A 970 -18.81 -45.36 10.71
CA ALA A 970 -17.86 -44.29 10.47
C ALA A 970 -18.59 -42.96 10.29
N SER A 971 -18.03 -41.88 10.83
CA SER A 971 -18.52 -40.53 10.59
C SER A 971 -17.70 -39.87 9.48
N VAL A 972 -18.37 -39.42 8.42
CA VAL A 972 -17.80 -38.57 7.37
C VAL A 972 -18.13 -37.11 7.68
N ARG A 973 -17.16 -36.22 7.47
CA ARG A 973 -17.35 -34.75 7.46
C ARG A 973 -16.77 -34.20 6.16
N ASN A 974 -17.44 -33.25 5.53
CA ASN A 974 -16.97 -32.60 4.31
C ASN A 974 -16.86 -31.08 4.57
N SER A 975 -15.78 -30.47 4.09
CA SER A 975 -15.64 -29.02 3.98
C SER A 975 -15.78 -28.59 2.51
N GLU A 976 -15.35 -27.38 2.18
CA GLU A 976 -15.32 -26.85 0.81
C GLU A 976 -14.13 -27.40 0.00
N ILE A 977 -13.09 -27.92 0.67
CA ILE A 977 -11.80 -28.31 0.08
C ILE A 977 -11.25 -29.65 0.57
N ASP A 978 -11.88 -30.30 1.55
CA ASP A 978 -11.48 -31.62 2.04
C ASP A 978 -12.65 -32.47 2.56
N THR A 979 -12.39 -33.76 2.70
CA THR A 979 -13.28 -34.72 3.35
C THR A 979 -12.51 -35.49 4.40
N ILE A 980 -13.16 -35.77 5.53
CA ILE A 980 -12.58 -36.52 6.64
C ILE A 980 -13.46 -37.71 7.03
N LEU A 981 -12.87 -38.90 6.90
CA LEU A 981 -13.42 -40.17 7.33
C LEU A 981 -12.84 -40.53 8.71
N PHE A 982 -13.72 -40.67 9.71
CA PHE A 982 -13.32 -40.92 11.09
C PHE A 982 -14.01 -42.17 11.67
N ILE A 983 -13.21 -43.04 12.29
CA ILE A 983 -13.65 -44.29 12.95
C ILE A 983 -13.08 -44.29 14.36
N ARG A 984 -13.94 -44.20 15.38
CA ARG A 984 -13.54 -43.91 16.78
C ARG A 984 -12.81 -45.07 17.47
N LYS A 985 -13.18 -46.31 17.15
CA LYS A 985 -12.52 -47.55 17.57
C LYS A 985 -12.64 -48.54 16.42
N THR A 986 -11.54 -49.16 16.02
CA THR A 986 -11.50 -50.14 14.93
C THR A 986 -11.86 -51.55 15.40
N GLU A 987 -12.65 -52.25 14.60
CA GLU A 987 -12.88 -53.69 14.71
C GLU A 987 -12.39 -54.38 13.43
N ARG A 988 -12.15 -55.69 13.46
CA ARG A 988 -11.67 -56.44 12.27
C ARG A 988 -12.61 -56.28 11.06
N LYS A 989 -13.93 -56.16 11.30
CA LYS A 989 -14.96 -55.88 10.27
C LYS A 989 -14.85 -54.50 9.60
N HIS A 990 -14.05 -53.58 10.14
CA HIS A 990 -13.78 -52.27 9.54
C HIS A 990 -12.69 -52.36 8.45
N SER A 991 -12.02 -53.51 8.29
CA SER A 991 -11.17 -53.78 7.13
C SER A 991 -11.99 -53.79 5.84
N GLY A 992 -11.43 -53.29 4.73
CA GLY A 992 -12.07 -53.27 3.41
C GLY A 992 -11.45 -52.26 2.46
N GLN A 993 -11.97 -52.21 1.23
CA GLN A 993 -11.75 -51.10 0.29
C GLN A 993 -12.73 -49.98 0.66
N TYR A 994 -12.23 -48.75 0.76
CA TYR A 994 -13.05 -47.55 0.87
C TYR A 994 -12.89 -46.76 -0.43
N ASP A 995 -14.01 -46.49 -1.11
CA ASP A 995 -14.03 -45.70 -2.33
C ASP A 995 -14.56 -44.30 -2.00
N LEU A 996 -13.78 -43.28 -2.34
CA LEU A 996 -14.13 -41.87 -2.27
C LEU A 996 -14.39 -41.36 -3.68
N GLN A 997 -15.56 -40.80 -3.92
CA GLN A 997 -15.93 -40.13 -5.17
C GLN A 997 -16.27 -38.67 -4.92
N VAL A 998 -15.78 -37.79 -5.80
CA VAL A 998 -15.99 -36.33 -5.79
C VAL A 998 -16.54 -35.94 -7.16
N GLN A 999 -17.76 -35.41 -7.21
CA GLN A 999 -18.55 -35.28 -8.44
C GLN A 999 -19.11 -33.87 -8.64
N ILE A 1000 -19.01 -33.35 -9.86
CA ILE A 1000 -19.66 -32.11 -10.32
C ILE A 1000 -20.51 -32.48 -11.53
N GLU A 1001 -21.82 -32.29 -11.44
CA GLU A 1001 -22.79 -32.70 -12.46
C GLU A 1001 -22.55 -34.17 -12.90
N ASN A 1002 -22.13 -34.37 -14.16
CA ASN A 1002 -21.86 -35.67 -14.77
C ASN A 1002 -20.37 -36.05 -14.80
N VAL A 1003 -19.48 -35.23 -14.22
CA VAL A 1003 -18.04 -35.49 -14.13
C VAL A 1003 -17.67 -35.91 -12.71
N ALA A 1004 -16.95 -37.01 -12.54
CA ALA A 1004 -16.47 -37.48 -11.25
C ALA A 1004 -14.97 -37.80 -11.30
N ASP A 1005 -14.30 -37.61 -10.17
CA ASP A 1005 -13.01 -38.21 -9.84
C ASP A 1005 -13.18 -39.16 -8.65
N THR A 1006 -12.44 -40.26 -8.64
CA THR A 1006 -12.62 -41.37 -7.69
C THR A 1006 -11.27 -41.91 -7.21
N SER A 1007 -11.14 -42.13 -5.90
CA SER A 1007 -9.94 -42.64 -5.25
C SER A 1007 -10.25 -43.80 -4.32
N LYS A 1008 -9.32 -44.76 -4.23
CA LYS A 1008 -9.46 -45.98 -3.43
C LYS A 1008 -8.47 -45.98 -2.26
N ILE A 1009 -8.95 -46.36 -1.08
CA ILE A 1009 -8.14 -46.50 0.14
C ILE A 1009 -8.38 -47.90 0.72
N MET A 1010 -7.32 -48.70 0.83
CA MET A 1010 -7.39 -50.01 1.46
C MET A 1010 -7.12 -49.87 2.96
N LEU A 1011 -8.03 -50.33 3.82
CA LEU A 1011 -7.86 -50.35 5.28
C LEU A 1011 -7.82 -51.80 5.76
N GLN A 1012 -6.83 -52.14 6.60
CA GLN A 1012 -6.71 -53.47 7.21
C GLN A 1012 -6.57 -53.33 8.72
N ILE A 1013 -7.54 -53.89 9.45
CA ILE A 1013 -7.53 -53.93 10.92
C ILE A 1013 -6.99 -55.28 11.38
N VAL A 1014 -5.86 -55.25 12.08
CA VAL A 1014 -5.12 -56.41 12.58
C VAL A 1014 -5.23 -56.57 14.09
N ASP A 1015 -5.13 -57.81 14.55
CA ASP A 1015 -5.31 -58.24 15.94
C ASP A 1015 -4.21 -59.23 16.35
N LEU A 1016 -4.16 -59.66 17.60
CA LEU A 1016 -3.25 -60.74 18.03
C LEU A 1016 -3.65 -62.09 17.39
N PRO A 1017 -2.71 -63.02 17.19
CA PRO A 1017 -3.04 -64.35 16.68
C PRO A 1017 -3.61 -65.24 17.81
N GLY A 1018 -4.36 -66.28 17.45
CA GLY A 1018 -4.76 -67.32 18.40
C GLY A 1018 -3.58 -68.21 18.82
N PRO A 1019 -3.76 -69.09 19.82
CA PRO A 1019 -2.76 -70.10 20.17
C PRO A 1019 -2.48 -71.06 19.00
N PRO A 1020 -1.25 -71.57 18.85
CA PRO A 1020 -0.94 -72.71 17.99
C PRO A 1020 -1.79 -73.94 18.31
N GLN A 1021 -1.80 -74.93 17.42
CA GLN A 1021 -2.65 -76.10 17.57
C GLN A 1021 -1.84 -77.40 17.67
N ALA A 1022 -2.31 -78.34 18.48
CA ALA A 1022 -1.81 -79.72 18.55
C ALA A 1022 -0.28 -79.85 18.74
N LEU A 1023 0.29 -79.09 19.69
CA LEU A 1023 1.67 -79.29 20.14
C LEU A 1023 1.83 -80.70 20.73
N LYS A 1024 2.81 -81.44 20.21
CA LYS A 1024 3.19 -82.78 20.66
C LYS A 1024 4.70 -82.93 20.71
N ILE A 1025 5.13 -83.85 21.57
CA ILE A 1025 6.49 -84.37 21.59
C ILE A 1025 6.58 -85.48 20.55
N VAL A 1026 7.65 -85.49 19.75
CA VAL A 1026 7.83 -86.39 18.61
C VAL A 1026 8.87 -87.47 18.89
N ASP A 1027 10.01 -87.09 19.49
CA ASP A 1027 11.13 -87.99 19.78
C ASP A 1027 12.04 -87.40 20.87
N VAL A 1028 12.88 -88.22 21.51
CA VAL A 1028 13.77 -87.87 22.63
C VAL A 1028 15.09 -88.62 22.50
N TRP A 1029 16.22 -87.92 22.52
CA TRP A 1029 17.53 -88.57 22.48
C TRP A 1029 18.62 -87.76 23.22
N GLY A 1030 19.20 -88.39 24.24
CA GLY A 1030 20.34 -87.86 24.99
C GLY A 1030 20.00 -86.65 25.84
N PHE A 1031 20.11 -85.46 25.25
CA PHE A 1031 19.83 -84.15 25.86
C PHE A 1031 18.91 -83.30 24.96
N ASN A 1032 18.21 -83.93 24.00
CA ASN A 1032 17.37 -83.27 23.01
C ASN A 1032 15.94 -83.83 22.99
N VAL A 1033 14.98 -82.97 22.67
CA VAL A 1033 13.56 -83.32 22.44
C VAL A 1033 13.09 -82.70 21.13
N ALA A 1034 12.44 -83.50 20.27
CA ALA A 1034 11.76 -82.99 19.07
C ALA A 1034 10.30 -82.64 19.39
N LEU A 1035 9.84 -81.48 18.92
CA LEU A 1035 8.47 -80.98 19.06
C LEU A 1035 7.86 -80.71 17.68
N GLU A 1036 6.55 -80.90 17.54
CA GLU A 1036 5.78 -80.53 16.34
C GLU A 1036 4.40 -79.98 16.75
N TRP A 1037 3.92 -78.98 16.00
CA TRP A 1037 2.61 -78.35 16.16
C TRP A 1037 2.04 -77.93 14.80
N LYS A 1038 0.87 -77.29 14.80
CA LYS A 1038 0.21 -76.67 13.65
C LYS A 1038 0.02 -75.16 13.87
N PRO A 1039 -0.10 -74.35 12.80
CA PRO A 1039 -0.41 -72.92 12.92
C PRO A 1039 -1.71 -72.66 13.70
N PRO A 1040 -1.90 -71.45 14.25
CA PRO A 1040 -3.15 -71.09 14.91
C PRO A 1040 -4.33 -71.05 13.93
N LYS A 1041 -5.54 -71.30 14.42
CA LYS A 1041 -6.76 -71.28 13.58
C LYS A 1041 -7.16 -69.85 13.17
N ASP A 1042 -6.89 -68.88 14.03
CA ASP A 1042 -7.03 -67.46 13.76
C ASP A 1042 -5.64 -66.80 13.78
N ASN A 1043 -5.32 -66.04 12.75
CA ASN A 1043 -4.05 -65.35 12.59
C ASN A 1043 -4.10 -63.86 13.00
N GLY A 1044 -5.25 -63.37 13.47
CA GLY A 1044 -5.43 -61.96 13.82
C GLY A 1044 -5.58 -61.05 12.60
N ASN A 1045 -6.05 -61.58 11.45
CA ASN A 1045 -6.12 -60.87 10.16
C ASN A 1045 -4.75 -60.40 9.64
N CYS A 1046 -3.67 -61.07 10.05
CA CYS A 1046 -2.29 -60.76 9.70
C CYS A 1046 -1.47 -62.06 9.54
N GLU A 1047 -0.33 -62.03 8.84
CA GLU A 1047 0.50 -63.22 8.67
C GLU A 1047 1.22 -63.63 9.97
N ILE A 1048 1.39 -64.95 10.17
CA ILE A 1048 2.17 -65.49 11.28
C ILE A 1048 3.66 -65.34 10.97
N THR A 1049 4.34 -64.45 11.68
CA THR A 1049 5.77 -64.11 11.52
C THR A 1049 6.70 -65.00 12.35
N GLY A 1050 6.14 -65.91 13.15
CA GLY A 1050 6.87 -66.93 13.89
C GLY A 1050 6.11 -67.50 15.09
N TYR A 1051 6.86 -68.13 15.98
CA TYR A 1051 6.41 -68.85 17.16
C TYR A 1051 7.40 -68.63 18.30
N ASN A 1052 6.92 -68.37 19.52
CA ASN A 1052 7.77 -68.32 20.72
C ASN A 1052 7.69 -69.66 21.43
N ILE A 1053 8.83 -70.31 21.67
CA ILE A 1053 8.93 -71.67 22.19
C ILE A 1053 9.58 -71.62 23.56
N GLN A 1054 8.97 -72.24 24.56
CA GLN A 1054 9.43 -72.23 25.96
C GLN A 1054 9.47 -73.65 26.54
N LYS A 1055 10.39 -73.89 27.48
CA LYS A 1055 10.52 -75.11 28.29
C LYS A 1055 10.36 -74.77 29.78
N ALA A 1056 9.78 -75.65 30.57
CA ALA A 1056 9.84 -75.60 32.02
C ALA A 1056 10.25 -76.95 32.60
N ASP A 1057 11.09 -76.95 33.63
CA ASP A 1057 11.33 -78.15 34.42
C ASP A 1057 10.10 -78.44 35.27
N LYS A 1058 9.57 -79.66 35.20
CA LYS A 1058 8.33 -80.07 35.86
C LYS A 1058 8.38 -79.92 37.40
N LYS A 1059 9.58 -79.91 37.99
CA LYS A 1059 9.76 -79.72 39.45
C LYS A 1059 9.64 -78.26 39.88
N THR A 1060 9.98 -77.30 39.01
CA THR A 1060 9.92 -75.85 39.32
C THR A 1060 8.74 -75.15 38.65
N MET A 1061 8.28 -75.65 37.51
CA MET A 1061 7.30 -75.02 36.60
C MET A 1061 7.68 -73.60 36.15
N GLU A 1062 8.96 -73.23 36.26
CA GLU A 1062 9.48 -71.97 35.74
C GLU A 1062 9.71 -72.05 34.23
N TRP A 1063 9.10 -71.14 33.48
CA TRP A 1063 9.13 -71.13 32.02
C TRP A 1063 10.29 -70.31 31.45
N TYR A 1064 11.16 -70.98 30.70
CA TYR A 1064 12.33 -70.41 30.03
C TYR A 1064 12.14 -70.45 28.50
N THR A 1065 12.30 -69.30 27.82
CA THR A 1065 12.26 -69.23 26.36
C THR A 1065 13.44 -69.98 25.74
N VAL A 1066 13.14 -70.96 24.89
CA VAL A 1066 14.12 -71.67 24.04
C VAL A 1066 14.35 -70.87 22.75
N TYR A 1067 13.27 -70.38 22.13
CA TYR A 1067 13.34 -69.60 20.90
C TYR A 1067 12.37 -68.42 20.95
N GLU A 1068 12.86 -67.19 20.79
CA GLU A 1068 12.00 -65.99 20.81
C GLU A 1068 10.99 -65.95 19.65
N GLN A 1069 11.47 -66.29 18.45
CA GLN A 1069 10.72 -66.21 17.19
C GLN A 1069 11.25 -67.29 16.23
N TYR A 1070 10.81 -68.53 16.44
CA TYR A 1070 11.01 -69.71 15.61
C TYR A 1070 9.97 -69.79 14.48
N ARG A 1071 10.20 -70.49 13.35
CA ARG A 1071 9.34 -70.31 12.14
C ARG A 1071 8.88 -71.55 11.40
N ARG A 1072 9.51 -72.70 11.63
CA ARG A 1072 8.91 -73.99 11.25
C ARG A 1072 7.92 -74.39 12.34
N THR A 1073 6.96 -75.26 12.03
CA THR A 1073 6.04 -75.81 13.03
C THR A 1073 6.55 -77.12 13.65
N ASN A 1074 7.86 -77.35 13.58
CA ASN A 1074 8.58 -78.41 14.28
C ASN A 1074 9.96 -77.88 14.67
N CYS A 1075 10.47 -78.25 15.85
CA CYS A 1075 11.79 -77.84 16.33
C CYS A 1075 12.45 -78.95 17.14
N VAL A 1076 13.76 -78.82 17.35
CA VAL A 1076 14.49 -79.59 18.36
C VAL A 1076 14.85 -78.63 19.50
N VAL A 1077 14.53 -79.00 20.72
CA VAL A 1077 15.02 -78.33 21.93
C VAL A 1077 16.20 -79.12 22.46
N SER A 1078 17.37 -78.49 22.47
CA SER A 1078 18.63 -79.07 22.94
C SER A 1078 18.98 -78.63 24.37
N ASP A 1079 20.11 -79.14 24.85
CA ASP A 1079 20.73 -78.78 26.13
C ASP A 1079 19.75 -78.92 27.31
N LEU A 1080 19.12 -80.10 27.37
CA LEU A 1080 18.23 -80.54 28.45
C LEU A 1080 19.02 -81.43 29.42
N ILE A 1081 18.77 -81.24 30.72
CA ILE A 1081 19.52 -81.93 31.78
C ILE A 1081 19.03 -83.39 31.87
N MET A 1082 19.95 -84.34 31.72
CA MET A 1082 19.66 -85.77 31.93
C MET A 1082 19.18 -86.03 33.37
N GLY A 1083 18.08 -86.77 33.52
CA GLY A 1083 17.45 -87.02 34.82
C GLY A 1083 16.43 -85.96 35.27
N ASN A 1084 16.22 -84.90 34.47
CA ASN A 1084 15.12 -83.96 34.67
C ASN A 1084 13.93 -84.32 33.78
N GLU A 1085 12.78 -83.73 34.11
CA GLU A 1085 11.52 -83.93 33.38
C GLU A 1085 11.00 -82.55 32.94
N TYR A 1086 10.64 -82.37 31.66
CA TYR A 1086 10.27 -81.07 31.10
C TYR A 1086 8.86 -81.05 30.49
N VAL A 1087 8.21 -79.89 30.54
CA VAL A 1087 7.05 -79.53 29.71
C VAL A 1087 7.43 -78.42 28.73
N PHE A 1088 6.71 -78.32 27.62
CA PHE A 1088 6.97 -77.33 26.57
C PHE A 1088 5.70 -76.57 26.20
N ARG A 1089 5.87 -75.35 25.71
CA ARG A 1089 4.78 -74.57 25.14
C ARG A 1089 5.21 -73.68 23.99
N VAL A 1090 4.25 -73.36 23.12
CA VAL A 1090 4.46 -72.55 21.94
C VAL A 1090 3.36 -71.49 21.82
N PHE A 1091 3.73 -70.22 21.66
CA PHE A 1091 2.84 -69.12 21.27
C PHE A 1091 3.00 -68.83 19.77
N ALA A 1092 1.98 -68.31 19.10
CA ALA A 1092 2.10 -67.76 17.75
C ALA A 1092 2.55 -66.29 17.79
N ILE A 1093 3.08 -65.75 16.70
CA ILE A 1093 3.51 -64.35 16.58
C ILE A 1093 3.03 -63.79 15.24
N ASN A 1094 2.48 -62.58 15.22
CA ASN A 1094 2.20 -61.81 14.00
C ASN A 1094 2.73 -60.36 14.14
N LEU A 1095 2.37 -59.45 13.23
CA LEU A 1095 2.79 -58.03 13.29
C LEU A 1095 2.25 -57.26 14.52
N VAL A 1096 1.19 -57.77 15.17
CA VAL A 1096 0.57 -57.14 16.34
C VAL A 1096 1.25 -57.57 17.63
N GLY A 1097 1.62 -58.85 17.75
CA GLY A 1097 2.30 -59.39 18.94
C GLY A 1097 2.28 -60.92 19.01
N LEU A 1098 2.47 -61.43 20.23
CA LEU A 1098 2.31 -62.84 20.60
C LEU A 1098 0.84 -63.22 20.70
N SER A 1099 0.49 -64.49 20.52
CA SER A 1099 -0.82 -65.00 20.94
C SER A 1099 -1.01 -64.80 22.43
N GLN A 1100 -2.24 -64.48 22.85
CA GLN A 1100 -2.54 -64.26 24.27
C GLN A 1100 -2.35 -65.54 25.08
N ASP A 1101 -2.76 -66.67 24.51
CA ASP A 1101 -2.59 -68.00 25.09
C ASP A 1101 -1.50 -68.80 24.34
N PRO A 1102 -0.81 -69.73 25.01
CA PRO A 1102 0.05 -70.73 24.38
C PRO A 1102 -0.73 -72.01 23.98
N CYS A 1103 -0.07 -72.85 23.18
CA CYS A 1103 -0.34 -74.28 23.13
C CYS A 1103 0.71 -74.99 24.01
N GLU A 1104 0.31 -75.75 25.03
CA GLU A 1104 1.23 -76.47 25.93
C GLU A 1104 1.18 -77.99 25.68
N THR A 1105 2.28 -78.71 25.96
CA THR A 1105 2.33 -80.18 25.88
C THR A 1105 1.48 -80.79 27.00
N LYS A 1106 0.57 -81.71 26.66
CA LYS A 1106 -0.27 -82.42 27.64
C LYS A 1106 0.54 -83.18 28.69
N ASP A 1107 1.60 -83.84 28.22
CA ASP A 1107 2.44 -84.73 29.00
C ASP A 1107 3.86 -84.17 29.07
N SER A 1108 4.51 -84.39 30.20
CA SER A 1108 5.93 -84.06 30.42
C SER A 1108 6.84 -85.19 29.95
N VAL A 1109 8.12 -84.88 29.70
CA VAL A 1109 9.09 -85.83 29.16
C VAL A 1109 10.35 -85.92 30.00
N PHE A 1110 10.77 -87.14 30.32
CA PHE A 1110 11.98 -87.43 31.08
C PHE A 1110 13.19 -87.57 30.16
N ILE A 1111 14.31 -86.96 30.52
CA ILE A 1111 15.50 -86.89 29.65
C ILE A 1111 16.48 -88.01 30.02
N HIS A 1112 16.58 -89.02 29.15
CA HIS A 1112 17.40 -90.22 29.37
C HIS A 1112 18.35 -90.55 28.20
N LYS A 1113 19.31 -91.44 28.48
CA LYS A 1113 20.47 -91.71 27.63
C LYS A 1113 20.21 -92.57 26.39
N THR A 1114 18.95 -92.92 26.11
CA THR A 1114 18.56 -93.88 25.06
C THR A 1114 17.54 -93.25 24.12
N GLY A 1115 17.77 -93.44 22.82
CA GLY A 1115 16.96 -92.90 21.72
C GLY A 1115 17.77 -93.01 20.42
N ILE A 1116 17.09 -93.02 19.27
CA ILE A 1116 17.75 -92.83 17.98
C ILE A 1116 17.82 -91.33 17.73
N ALA A 1117 18.90 -90.83 17.13
CA ALA A 1117 18.98 -89.40 16.80
C ALA A 1117 17.91 -89.06 15.74
N TYR A 1118 16.88 -88.31 16.14
CA TYR A 1118 15.78 -87.90 15.28
C TYR A 1118 16.30 -87.19 14.04
N LYS A 1119 16.10 -87.80 12.87
CA LYS A 1119 16.34 -87.14 11.58
C LYS A 1119 15.07 -86.36 11.22
N PRO A 1120 15.07 -85.01 11.27
CA PRO A 1120 13.94 -84.24 10.77
C PRO A 1120 13.71 -84.59 9.29
N PRO A 1121 12.46 -84.79 8.83
CA PRO A 1121 12.20 -85.09 7.44
C PRO A 1121 12.74 -84.01 6.50
N THR A 1122 13.32 -84.43 5.37
CA THR A 1122 13.68 -83.53 4.27
C THR A 1122 12.42 -83.06 3.55
N TYR A 1123 11.75 -82.09 4.16
CA TYR A 1123 10.62 -81.37 3.55
C TYR A 1123 11.09 -80.58 2.33
N LYS A 1124 10.22 -80.49 1.32
CA LYS A 1124 10.33 -79.40 0.32
C LYS A 1124 10.23 -78.07 1.05
N GLU A 1125 11.00 -77.10 0.58
CA GLU A 1125 10.97 -75.73 1.09
C GLU A 1125 9.62 -75.06 0.80
N HIS A 1126 8.70 -75.16 1.76
CA HIS A 1126 8.03 -73.93 2.18
C HIS A 1126 9.05 -73.13 2.98
N ASP A 1127 9.94 -72.48 2.24
CA ASP A 1127 10.80 -71.50 2.85
C ASP A 1127 9.93 -70.29 3.23
N PHE A 1128 9.70 -70.15 4.54
CA PHE A 1128 9.04 -68.97 5.07
C PHE A 1128 9.96 -67.75 5.03
N SER A 1129 11.23 -67.87 4.60
CA SER A 1129 12.22 -66.80 4.62
C SER A 1129 11.90 -65.66 3.64
N GLN A 1130 11.08 -64.74 4.14
CA GLN A 1130 10.91 -63.41 3.60
C GLN A 1130 12.24 -62.64 3.76
N ALA A 1131 12.75 -62.05 2.68
CA ALA A 1131 13.72 -60.95 2.80
C ALA A 1131 13.16 -59.87 3.74
N PRO A 1132 14.01 -59.03 4.38
CA PRO A 1132 13.52 -57.96 5.21
C PRO A 1132 12.60 -57.07 4.39
N LYS A 1133 11.52 -56.60 5.00
CA LYS A 1133 10.59 -55.67 4.35
C LYS A 1133 10.03 -54.70 5.37
N PHE A 1134 10.25 -53.41 5.17
CA PHE A 1134 9.66 -52.38 6.02
C PHE A 1134 8.17 -52.24 5.72
N THR A 1135 7.34 -52.84 6.58
CA THR A 1135 5.87 -52.73 6.50
C THR A 1135 5.39 -51.34 6.91
N HIS A 1136 6.17 -50.64 7.73
CA HIS A 1136 5.99 -49.21 8.03
C HIS A 1136 7.35 -48.52 7.85
N PRO A 1137 7.55 -47.75 6.78
CA PRO A 1137 8.81 -47.05 6.56
C PRO A 1137 9.00 -45.91 7.57
N LEU A 1138 10.22 -45.40 7.66
CA LEU A 1138 10.49 -44.16 8.38
C LEU A 1138 9.74 -42.98 7.73
N VAL A 1139 9.29 -42.04 8.56
CA VAL A 1139 8.53 -40.85 8.12
C VAL A 1139 9.25 -39.58 8.59
N ASN A 1140 9.36 -38.59 7.70
CA ASN A 1140 10.00 -37.31 8.00
C ASN A 1140 9.34 -36.67 9.22
N ARG A 1141 10.15 -36.18 10.17
CA ARG A 1141 9.67 -35.58 11.42
C ARG A 1141 10.32 -34.23 11.67
N SER A 1142 9.57 -33.32 12.27
CA SER A 1142 10.07 -32.02 12.75
C SER A 1142 9.83 -31.97 14.26
N VAL A 1143 10.87 -31.68 15.05
CA VAL A 1143 10.87 -31.77 16.52
C VAL A 1143 11.52 -30.52 17.13
N ILE A 1144 11.25 -30.23 18.41
CA ILE A 1144 11.80 -29.05 19.10
C ILE A 1144 13.03 -29.46 19.91
N ALA A 1145 14.12 -28.70 19.75
CA ALA A 1145 15.39 -28.94 20.42
C ALA A 1145 15.24 -29.03 21.95
N GLY A 1146 15.86 -30.06 22.54
CA GLY A 1146 15.81 -30.35 23.98
C GLY A 1146 14.72 -31.32 24.43
N TYR A 1147 13.71 -31.64 23.61
CA TYR A 1147 12.73 -32.71 23.89
C TYR A 1147 13.07 -33.97 23.08
N ASN A 1148 13.11 -35.14 23.73
CA ASN A 1148 13.52 -36.40 23.08
C ASN A 1148 12.71 -36.67 21.81
N ALA A 1149 13.41 -36.96 20.71
CA ALA A 1149 12.79 -37.34 19.44
C ALA A 1149 12.76 -38.86 19.30
N THR A 1150 11.74 -39.38 18.65
CA THR A 1150 11.65 -40.79 18.26
C THR A 1150 11.50 -40.91 16.76
N LEU A 1151 12.24 -41.83 16.16
CA LEU A 1151 12.07 -42.30 14.78
C LEU A 1151 11.72 -43.78 14.86
N SER A 1152 10.60 -44.16 14.25
CA SER A 1152 10.05 -45.51 14.37
C SER A 1152 9.64 -46.07 13.01
N CYS A 1153 10.08 -47.29 12.72
CA CYS A 1153 9.69 -48.08 11.55
C CYS A 1153 9.37 -49.52 11.99
N SER A 1154 8.63 -50.26 11.16
CA SER A 1154 8.29 -51.66 11.43
C SER A 1154 8.83 -52.54 10.31
N VAL A 1155 9.52 -53.63 10.66
CA VAL A 1155 10.09 -54.58 9.69
C VAL A 1155 9.52 -55.99 9.90
N SER A 1156 9.09 -56.62 8.82
CA SER A 1156 8.90 -58.07 8.74
C SER A 1156 10.18 -58.70 8.16
N GLY A 1157 10.61 -59.86 8.63
CA GLY A 1157 11.82 -60.50 8.10
C GLY A 1157 12.00 -61.95 8.54
N ILE A 1158 12.18 -62.80 7.53
CA ILE A 1158 12.18 -64.27 7.49
C ILE A 1158 13.49 -65.03 7.88
N PRO A 1159 14.65 -64.39 8.12
CA PRO A 1159 15.15 -64.24 9.51
C PRO A 1159 14.87 -62.87 10.15
N LYS A 1160 14.68 -62.85 11.48
CA LYS A 1160 14.44 -61.62 12.27
C LYS A 1160 15.61 -60.69 11.98
N PRO A 1161 15.41 -59.56 11.26
CA PRO A 1161 16.55 -58.88 10.67
C PRO A 1161 17.51 -58.34 11.72
N LYS A 1162 18.80 -58.47 11.45
CA LYS A 1162 19.81 -57.63 12.10
C LYS A 1162 19.60 -56.21 11.60
N VAL A 1163 19.46 -55.28 12.53
CA VAL A 1163 19.12 -53.88 12.24
C VAL A 1163 20.32 -53.01 12.54
N THR A 1164 20.65 -52.14 11.59
CA THR A 1164 21.69 -51.12 11.73
C THR A 1164 21.09 -49.76 11.39
N TRP A 1165 21.23 -48.80 12.30
CA TRP A 1165 20.81 -47.41 12.06
C TRP A 1165 21.99 -46.58 11.60
N TYR A 1166 21.72 -45.62 10.73
CA TYR A 1166 22.69 -44.67 10.21
C TYR A 1166 22.11 -43.26 10.24
N LYS A 1167 22.99 -42.26 10.35
CA LYS A 1167 22.68 -40.83 10.23
C LYS A 1167 23.60 -40.24 9.17
N ASN A 1168 23.03 -39.69 8.10
CA ASN A 1168 23.76 -39.21 6.92
C ASN A 1168 24.75 -40.27 6.40
N LYS A 1169 24.32 -41.54 6.34
CA LYS A 1169 25.10 -42.73 5.94
C LYS A 1169 26.24 -43.18 6.88
N MET A 1170 26.62 -42.42 7.91
CA MET A 1170 27.49 -42.92 9.00
C MET A 1170 26.69 -43.79 9.97
N ASP A 1171 27.27 -44.87 10.50
CA ASP A 1171 26.59 -45.77 11.42
C ASP A 1171 26.38 -45.15 12.81
N ILE A 1172 25.26 -45.49 13.45
CA ILE A 1172 24.93 -45.03 14.80
C ILE A 1172 25.36 -46.10 15.80
N SER A 1173 26.51 -45.89 16.42
CA SER A 1173 27.01 -46.73 17.50
C SER A 1173 26.21 -46.53 18.80
N HIS A 1174 26.44 -47.38 19.81
CA HIS A 1174 25.74 -47.35 21.10
C HIS A 1174 26.23 -46.24 22.04
N GLU A 1175 26.02 -44.98 21.67
CA GLU A 1175 26.31 -43.81 22.49
C GLU A 1175 25.18 -43.44 23.47
N ALA A 1176 25.51 -42.73 24.56
CA ALA A 1176 24.54 -42.26 25.56
C ALA A 1176 23.41 -41.36 24.98
N LYS A 1177 23.63 -40.79 23.79
CA LYS A 1177 22.73 -39.90 23.06
C LYS A 1177 21.61 -40.64 22.30
N TYR A 1178 21.91 -41.84 21.81
CA TYR A 1178 21.05 -42.61 20.90
C TYR A 1178 20.59 -43.91 21.57
N ARG A 1179 19.30 -44.03 21.90
CA ARG A 1179 18.71 -45.25 22.46
C ARG A 1179 17.92 -45.99 21.38
N MET A 1180 18.55 -46.99 20.79
CA MET A 1180 17.90 -47.97 19.92
C MET A 1180 17.06 -48.95 20.75
N LEU A 1181 15.83 -49.21 20.31
CA LEU A 1181 14.87 -50.12 20.92
C LEU A 1181 14.26 -51.00 19.82
N SER A 1182 14.13 -52.30 20.07
CA SER A 1182 13.47 -53.25 19.16
C SER A 1182 12.49 -54.11 19.95
N LYS A 1183 11.19 -54.02 19.64
CA LYS A 1183 10.14 -54.81 20.30
C LYS A 1183 9.06 -55.18 19.28
N GLN A 1184 8.79 -56.49 19.14
CA GLN A 1184 7.71 -57.04 18.30
C GLN A 1184 7.72 -56.48 16.86
N GLY A 1185 8.87 -56.47 16.21
CA GLY A 1185 9.06 -55.97 14.82
C GLY A 1185 9.10 -54.44 14.67
N VAL A 1186 8.72 -53.69 15.70
CA VAL A 1186 8.87 -52.23 15.74
C VAL A 1186 10.29 -51.88 16.19
N LEU A 1187 10.93 -51.03 15.39
CA LEU A 1187 12.29 -50.53 15.57
C LEU A 1187 12.21 -49.04 15.84
N THR A 1188 12.69 -48.61 17.01
CA THR A 1188 12.65 -47.20 17.43
C THR A 1188 14.04 -46.71 17.79
N LEU A 1189 14.50 -45.69 17.08
CA LEU A 1189 15.64 -44.87 17.48
C LEU A 1189 15.13 -43.67 18.26
N GLU A 1190 15.39 -43.64 19.58
CA GLU A 1190 15.19 -42.46 20.40
C GLU A 1190 16.49 -41.62 20.42
N ILE A 1191 16.36 -40.34 20.10
CA ILE A 1191 17.43 -39.35 20.17
C ILE A 1191 17.15 -38.49 21.40
N ARG A 1192 18.04 -38.55 22.40
CA ARG A 1192 17.84 -37.87 23.68
C ARG A 1192 18.27 -36.41 23.60
N LYS A 1193 17.40 -35.49 24.05
CA LYS A 1193 17.60 -34.03 24.02
C LYS A 1193 18.26 -33.53 22.71
N PRO A 1194 17.69 -33.84 21.53
CA PRO A 1194 18.27 -33.51 20.24
C PRO A 1194 18.54 -32.00 20.12
N CYS A 1195 19.66 -31.65 19.50
CA CYS A 1195 19.98 -30.28 19.12
C CYS A 1195 19.83 -30.10 17.59
N PRO A 1196 19.97 -28.88 17.02
CA PRO A 1196 19.86 -28.68 15.57
C PRO A 1196 20.77 -29.59 14.72
N PHE A 1197 21.94 -29.96 15.25
CA PHE A 1197 22.88 -30.90 14.61
C PHE A 1197 22.44 -32.38 14.67
N ASP A 1198 21.34 -32.70 15.35
CA ASP A 1198 20.66 -33.99 15.26
C ASP A 1198 19.62 -34.04 14.14
N GLY A 1199 19.38 -32.94 13.43
CA GLY A 1199 18.77 -32.99 12.11
C GLY A 1199 19.65 -33.74 11.11
N GLY A 1200 19.03 -34.37 10.11
CA GLY A 1200 19.72 -35.19 9.11
C GLY A 1200 18.80 -36.24 8.49
N VAL A 1201 19.33 -37.02 7.55
CA VAL A 1201 18.67 -38.21 7.02
C VAL A 1201 19.06 -39.40 7.88
N TYR A 1202 18.08 -40.01 8.53
CA TYR A 1202 18.24 -41.24 9.30
C TYR A 1202 17.78 -42.41 8.46
N MET A 1203 18.67 -43.39 8.30
CA MET A 1203 18.44 -44.62 7.55
C MET A 1203 18.39 -45.80 8.52
N CYS A 1204 17.40 -46.66 8.37
CA CYS A 1204 17.33 -47.95 9.05
C CYS A 1204 17.51 -49.04 7.99
N LYS A 1205 18.61 -49.79 8.07
CA LYS A 1205 18.87 -50.97 7.24
C LYS A 1205 18.55 -52.22 8.03
N ALA A 1206 17.84 -53.14 7.41
CA ALA A 1206 17.51 -54.44 7.95
C ALA A 1206 18.10 -55.52 7.03
N VAL A 1207 18.85 -56.46 7.60
CA VAL A 1207 19.52 -57.55 6.87
C VAL A 1207 19.18 -58.89 7.50
N ASN A 1208 18.92 -59.90 6.69
CA ASN A 1208 18.80 -61.28 7.12
C ASN A 1208 19.41 -62.23 6.07
N ASP A 1209 19.42 -63.54 6.35
CA ASP A 1209 20.05 -64.53 5.47
C ASP A 1209 19.36 -64.67 4.09
N SER A 1210 18.21 -64.03 3.91
CA SER A 1210 17.38 -64.00 2.70
C SER A 1210 17.45 -62.69 1.92
N GLY A 1211 18.16 -61.66 2.42
CA GLY A 1211 18.34 -60.38 1.75
C GLY A 1211 18.43 -59.16 2.67
N GLU A 1212 18.27 -57.97 2.09
CA GLU A 1212 18.27 -56.69 2.81
C GLU A 1212 17.18 -55.73 2.29
N ASP A 1213 16.72 -54.85 3.17
CA ASP A 1213 15.83 -53.72 2.85
C ASP A 1213 16.24 -52.49 3.68
N ILE A 1214 15.88 -51.30 3.18
CA ILE A 1214 16.37 -50.01 3.66
C ILE A 1214 15.24 -48.98 3.60
N VAL A 1215 15.04 -48.24 4.69
CA VAL A 1215 14.17 -47.04 4.70
C VAL A 1215 14.90 -45.84 5.28
N GLU A 1216 14.57 -44.66 4.75
CA GLU A 1216 15.14 -43.38 5.17
C GLU A 1216 14.06 -42.38 5.57
N CYS A 1217 14.38 -41.46 6.49
CA CYS A 1217 13.61 -40.22 6.65
C CYS A 1217 14.49 -39.04 7.08
N LYS A 1218 14.02 -37.83 6.79
CA LYS A 1218 14.62 -36.59 7.29
C LYS A 1218 14.04 -36.22 8.65
N LEU A 1219 14.90 -36.09 9.66
CA LEU A 1219 14.59 -35.41 10.91
C LEU A 1219 15.03 -33.95 10.83
N GLU A 1220 14.16 -33.05 11.29
CA GLU A 1220 14.43 -31.62 11.41
C GLU A 1220 14.29 -31.20 12.88
N VAL A 1221 15.36 -30.69 13.47
CA VAL A 1221 15.36 -30.26 14.88
C VAL A 1221 15.30 -28.74 14.95
N ARG A 1222 14.07 -28.21 15.10
CA ARG A 1222 13.79 -26.78 15.22
C ARG A 1222 14.36 -26.26 16.54
N ARG A 1223 15.04 -25.11 16.51
CA ARG A 1223 15.52 -24.45 17.73
C ARG A 1223 14.33 -24.08 18.62
N LYS A 1224 14.43 -24.34 19.92
CA LYS A 1224 13.56 -23.71 20.92
C LYS A 1224 13.94 -22.22 20.95
N TYR A 1225 13.17 -21.39 20.27
CA TYR A 1225 13.36 -19.93 20.32
C TYR A 1225 13.21 -19.47 21.77
N PRO A 1226 14.05 -18.52 22.25
CA PRO A 1226 13.70 -17.78 23.46
C PRO A 1226 12.39 -17.04 23.20
N ALA A 1227 11.46 -17.09 24.15
CA ALA A 1227 10.30 -16.20 24.10
C ALA A 1227 10.79 -14.76 24.26
N ALA A 1228 10.23 -13.84 23.48
CA ALA A 1228 10.43 -12.42 23.71
C ALA A 1228 9.61 -12.00 24.94
N THR A 1229 10.21 -12.09 26.12
CA THR A 1229 9.82 -11.23 27.25
C THR A 1229 10.13 -9.78 26.85
N HIS A 1230 9.25 -8.80 27.06
CA HIS A 1230 8.19 -8.74 28.07
C HIS A 1230 6.75 -8.75 27.51
N VAL A 1231 5.94 -9.68 28.03
CA VAL A 1231 4.73 -9.28 28.77
C VAL A 1231 4.90 -9.85 30.17
N SER A 1232 5.10 -8.99 31.17
CA SER A 1232 5.19 -9.42 32.57
C SER A 1232 3.81 -9.48 33.19
N SER A 1233 3.54 -10.53 33.97
CA SER A 1233 2.50 -10.60 35.00
C SER A 1233 1.07 -10.14 34.61
N PHE A 1234 0.29 -11.01 33.95
CA PHE A 1234 -1.15 -11.10 34.30
C PHE A 1234 -1.82 -12.47 34.10
N LEU A 1235 -1.51 -13.23 33.03
CA LEU A 1235 -2.29 -14.42 32.64
C LEU A 1235 -1.47 -15.72 32.56
N MET A 1236 -1.16 -16.34 33.71
CA MET A 1236 -0.73 -17.76 33.79
C MET A 1236 -0.86 -18.34 35.21
N THR A 1237 -2.06 -18.34 35.78
CA THR A 1237 -2.38 -19.02 37.07
C THR A 1237 -3.59 -19.97 36.99
N HIS A 1238 -4.37 -19.95 35.90
CA HIS A 1238 -5.53 -20.83 35.73
C HIS A 1238 -5.60 -21.38 34.30
N LEU A 1239 -4.98 -22.54 34.07
CA LEU A 1239 -5.08 -23.27 32.79
C LEU A 1239 -5.33 -24.79 32.94
N ASP A 1240 -5.77 -25.23 34.11
CA ASP A 1240 -6.42 -26.55 34.32
C ASP A 1240 -7.95 -26.51 34.11
N SER A 1241 -8.52 -25.34 33.77
CA SER A 1241 -9.97 -25.06 33.83
C SER A 1241 -10.68 -24.87 32.49
N ILE A 1242 -9.98 -24.84 31.35
CA ILE A 1242 -10.58 -24.61 30.01
C ILE A 1242 -10.28 -25.78 29.06
N LEU A 1243 -10.70 -26.98 29.47
CA LEU A 1243 -10.69 -28.21 28.66
C LEU A 1243 -12.05 -28.95 28.54
N PRO A 1244 -13.23 -28.29 28.69
CA PRO A 1244 -14.50 -28.89 28.27
C PRO A 1244 -15.41 -28.01 27.38
N LEU A 1245 -14.87 -27.20 26.45
CA LEU A 1245 -15.68 -26.35 25.53
C LEU A 1245 -15.32 -26.48 24.03
N LEU A 1246 -14.78 -27.63 23.61
CA LEU A 1246 -14.59 -27.98 22.19
C LEU A 1246 -15.46 -29.18 21.76
N ILE A 1247 -16.72 -29.18 22.23
CA ILE A 1247 -17.79 -30.08 21.76
C ILE A 1247 -19.07 -29.26 21.58
N LEU A 1248 -19.17 -28.59 20.43
CA LEU A 1248 -20.39 -28.29 19.69
C LEU A 1248 -20.00 -28.01 18.22
#